data_AF-A0A355ULE6-F1
#
_entry.id   AF-A0A355ULE6-F1
#
_cell.length_a   1.000
_cell.length_b   1.000
_cell.length_c   1.000
_cell.angle_alpha   90.00
_cell.angle_beta   90.00
_cell.angle_gamma   90.00
#
_symmetry.space_group_name_H-M   'P 1'
#
loop_
_entity.id
_entity.type
_entity.pdbx_description
1 polymer ?
#
loop_
_entity_poly.entity_id
_entity_poly.type
_entity_poly.pdbx_seq_one_letter_code
_entity_poly.pdbx_strand_id
1 'polypeptide(L)'
;MRKEISKMNMLTPRTMETKTKLTDSPIVLVVSPETDFGKKIAYKIVKIVSQFNRNTTLVINPEPKILYSCNGPLILIGNLADSKCIKEMYEKFLCITDLWYPGPGGYELRTIINPFNTGFNIIHLGYSDENGLIKAEKLLEEKIVSGTIPYLREIWATRLHFPKSKAQQLQKDKIDLNDPTIYLTANIDEKAYLAFMTGDKQLLEEYYSCWKVLLNLPAIHLMLYKKVVVWRLLEAYGMIPEKMRGQIVNYFYSWANGAEGVGSLDEKIYQTPNFPRQNHGLIPALGLLYLYDYFTRFYPELKEPKHWKEKSEIVFQPYCCGSWKTLCDGLCHGLWLSQPALFDFGMLDPKHIFFKNNSARKAADYDVAVINSQGYIPNAGDSDILRQFPGYCLCAAAAYYHDPEYEYVYKRTPESQRGYCGPITYPPRSFEIGVPTSIPKDKIGITISAVDPIVYNAWNDHPGIAEQAVDTYPEAPIEKCFDKLTMRTGWNITDDYLLIDGLGGGSHSYADAMSILDYQNLGISWIVAEDSLHWPEPENHSMLTIYKDGKKEKVPAFAELLGTRKDQDGNMYAAMRLKNFNGADWIREIFLVPHNFVAFHDTVICLTEGNYSIEDHFRIPGAVKLDEQGVSTTRILENGSRIYFKLLSRCSKESNNFIKKVPLGINYRTQPGKTKSITPETDPASSIRKRYHFRVSDEIFLTQFTSRTFGKMEKGDKVSFTHVVYTSRKQEHPEIYGKNGEYKLINDSTTVTLPFIYGYLNLIHRENCKSHSYKTGFKSLRSFDSQITATEIMQDGSLLCGLKNGKLFELDEFGNSKLFIQMAGEIHTISSAGCMGRIRIFVGYGESGLSEFDENGNILWKKKIKRIPTLYPWWELNYPTVIKAVAMSDDKKIYVLTGCGDNYVRKYSENGILISAHYFFASVPGIIKLADVDHDGKLEAIVAGGIMSADSGIEILGQDNVCRIRFASEGWVSRTTALAFIPKKEYSVIACGVNHRHNLQLFRFNYQKNPGKVSQKMKGLRLIYKEMAGAVTGIEMDSQKEILFVCTSQGFIGAFDFHGNELWMKMIKSAATQIKLFHEKIIITDNSGTIYIFDINGSYETSYFFERCPLKLLCGLNKLYLIYGSNIREITEI
;
A
#
# COMPACT_ATOMS: atom_id res chain seq x y z
N MET A 1 -18.80 4.90 -24.02
CA MET A 1 -19.33 6.01 -23.18
C MET A 1 -19.88 7.22 -23.94
N ARG A 2 -19.79 7.35 -25.29
CA ARG A 2 -20.30 8.55 -26.01
C ARG A 2 -21.70 8.45 -26.67
N LYS A 3 -22.53 7.46 -26.34
CA LYS A 3 -23.83 7.27 -27.03
C LYS A 3 -25.11 7.48 -26.20
N GLU A 4 -25.02 7.91 -24.94
CA GLU A 4 -26.21 8.23 -24.12
C GLU A 4 -26.12 9.59 -23.42
N ILE A 5 -25.64 10.63 -24.12
CA ILE A 5 -25.88 12.02 -23.69
C ILE A 5 -27.06 12.54 -24.52
N SER A 6 -28.24 11.97 -24.29
CA SER A 6 -29.48 12.52 -24.84
C SER A 6 -30.06 13.54 -23.87
N LYS A 7 -29.92 14.82 -24.21
CA LYS A 7 -30.70 15.97 -23.71
C LYS A 7 -30.87 16.06 -22.16
N MET A 8 -29.78 16.27 -21.43
CA MET A 8 -29.89 16.94 -20.11
C MET A 8 -30.00 18.45 -20.34
N ASN A 9 -30.97 19.11 -19.71
CA ASN A 9 -31.03 20.57 -19.67
C ASN A 9 -29.78 21.08 -18.93
N MET A 10 -28.98 21.90 -19.59
CA MET A 10 -27.81 22.53 -18.97
C MET A 10 -28.29 23.47 -17.86
N LEU A 11 -27.73 23.33 -16.66
CA LEU A 11 -28.03 24.19 -15.51
C LEU A 11 -27.36 25.55 -15.67
N THR A 12 -28.10 26.62 -15.39
CA THR A 12 -27.54 27.97 -15.28
C THR A 12 -26.83 28.11 -13.94
N PRO A 13 -25.59 28.62 -13.87
CA PRO A 13 -24.93 28.87 -12.59
C PRO A 13 -25.73 29.90 -11.77
N ARG A 14 -25.75 29.76 -10.43
CA ARG A 14 -26.45 30.71 -9.53
C ARG A 14 -25.94 32.15 -9.72
N THR A 15 -26.77 33.15 -9.48
CA THR A 15 -26.33 34.55 -9.54
C THR A 15 -25.36 34.87 -8.39
N MET A 16 -24.28 35.61 -8.69
CA MET A 16 -23.28 36.04 -7.71
C MET A 16 -23.36 37.55 -7.49
N GLU A 17 -24.05 37.97 -6.43
CA GLU A 17 -24.08 39.37 -5.99
C GLU A 17 -22.87 39.66 -5.10
N THR A 18 -21.82 40.21 -5.71
CA THR A 18 -20.52 40.40 -5.03
C THR A 18 -20.47 41.62 -4.10
N LYS A 19 -21.41 42.56 -4.24
CA LYS A 19 -21.54 43.74 -3.38
C LYS A 19 -22.60 43.51 -2.31
N THR A 20 -22.27 43.85 -1.07
CA THR A 20 -23.20 43.74 0.06
C THR A 20 -23.78 45.11 0.37
N LYS A 21 -25.06 45.32 0.05
CA LYS A 21 -25.78 46.57 0.31
C LYS A 21 -26.24 46.62 1.77
N LEU A 22 -25.80 47.63 2.52
CA LEU A 22 -26.28 47.88 3.88
C LEU A 22 -27.51 48.79 3.85
N THR A 23 -27.52 49.79 2.97
CA THR A 23 -28.67 50.67 2.74
C THR A 23 -29.83 49.90 2.11
N ASP A 24 -31.07 50.26 2.49
CA ASP A 24 -32.32 49.67 1.99
C ASP A 24 -32.53 48.18 2.29
N SER A 25 -31.57 47.50 2.93
CA SER A 25 -31.75 46.16 3.47
C SER A 25 -32.73 46.18 4.65
N PRO A 26 -33.70 45.23 4.76
CA PRO A 26 -34.70 45.23 5.84
C PRO A 26 -34.09 45.23 7.24
N ILE A 27 -32.98 44.50 7.41
CA ILE A 27 -32.17 44.40 8.62
C ILE A 27 -30.71 44.22 8.24
N VAL A 28 -29.78 44.60 9.11
CA VAL A 28 -28.39 44.11 9.07
C VAL A 28 -28.08 43.46 10.41
N LEU A 29 -27.65 42.20 10.38
CA LEU A 29 -27.37 41.43 11.59
C LEU A 29 -25.87 41.37 11.84
N VAL A 30 -25.42 41.88 12.99
CA VAL A 30 -24.06 41.70 13.47
C VAL A 30 -24.07 40.55 14.48
N VAL A 31 -23.37 39.47 14.17
CA VAL A 31 -23.25 38.29 15.01
C VAL A 31 -21.88 38.28 15.68
N SER A 32 -21.89 38.33 17.00
CA SER A 32 -20.69 38.37 17.84
C SER A 32 -20.45 37.04 18.54
N PRO A 33 -19.20 36.61 18.78
CA PRO A 33 -18.91 35.48 19.64
C PRO A 33 -19.11 35.85 21.13
N GLU A 34 -19.01 34.87 22.04
CA GLU A 34 -19.20 35.13 23.48
C GLU A 34 -18.04 35.84 24.16
N THR A 35 -16.87 35.90 23.52
CA THR A 35 -15.65 36.48 24.07
C THR A 35 -15.79 37.99 24.30
N ASP A 36 -15.14 38.51 25.35
CA ASP A 36 -15.23 39.92 25.73
C ASP A 36 -14.70 40.86 24.62
N PHE A 37 -13.56 40.51 24.03
CA PHE A 37 -12.99 41.28 22.92
C PHE A 37 -13.85 41.17 21.65
N GLY A 38 -14.46 40.01 21.39
CA GLY A 38 -15.40 39.82 20.29
C GLY A 38 -16.66 40.68 20.41
N LYS A 39 -17.23 40.76 21.62
CA LYS A 39 -18.35 41.67 21.94
C LYS A 39 -17.96 43.13 21.74
N LYS A 40 -16.80 43.54 22.27
CA LYS A 40 -16.28 44.91 22.15
C LYS A 40 -16.16 45.33 20.68
N ILE A 41 -15.62 44.45 19.83
CA ILE A 41 -15.48 44.70 18.39
C ILE A 41 -16.85 44.74 17.70
N ALA A 42 -17.76 43.83 18.04
CA ALA A 42 -19.10 43.83 17.49
C ALA A 42 -19.88 45.13 17.80
N TYR A 43 -19.77 45.68 19.01
CA TYR A 43 -20.38 46.97 19.35
C TYR A 43 -19.87 48.13 18.48
N LYS A 44 -18.56 48.15 18.18
CA LYS A 44 -18.00 49.15 17.26
C LYS A 44 -18.57 49.00 15.85
N ILE A 45 -18.63 47.76 15.35
CA ILE A 45 -19.19 47.47 14.02
C ILE A 45 -20.66 47.88 13.95
N VAL A 46 -21.47 47.57 14.98
CA VAL A 46 -22.87 48.02 15.07
C VAL A 46 -22.96 49.54 14.99
N LYS A 47 -22.10 50.27 15.72
CA LYS A 47 -22.06 51.74 15.68
C LYS A 47 -21.74 52.29 14.29
N ILE A 48 -20.83 51.65 13.55
CA ILE A 48 -20.46 52.04 12.18
C ILE A 48 -21.62 51.74 11.21
N VAL A 49 -22.15 50.51 11.24
CA VAL A 49 -23.18 50.04 10.30
C VAL A 49 -24.52 50.76 10.53
N SER A 50 -24.84 51.13 11.78
CA SER A 50 -26.06 51.87 12.13
C SER A 50 -26.14 53.26 11.49
N GLN A 51 -25.01 53.82 11.03
CA GLN A 51 -24.99 55.07 10.27
C GLN A 51 -25.62 54.92 8.89
N PHE A 52 -25.61 53.70 8.33
CA PHE A 52 -26.14 53.39 7.01
C PHE A 52 -27.46 52.61 7.06
N ASN A 53 -27.70 51.84 8.13
CA ASN A 53 -28.95 51.11 8.33
C ASN A 53 -29.41 51.18 9.80
N ARG A 54 -30.49 51.92 10.08
CA ARG A 54 -31.04 52.08 11.43
C ARG A 54 -31.57 50.77 12.04
N ASN A 55 -31.88 49.77 11.22
CA ASN A 55 -32.32 48.44 11.65
C ASN A 55 -31.13 47.48 11.82
N THR A 56 -29.99 47.96 12.31
CA THR A 56 -28.84 47.11 12.63
C THR A 56 -29.04 46.46 14.00
N THR A 57 -28.96 45.13 14.06
CA THR A 57 -29.18 44.36 15.30
C THR A 57 -27.93 43.56 15.66
N LEU A 58 -27.53 43.62 16.94
CA LEU A 58 -26.47 42.79 17.51
C LEU A 58 -27.07 41.53 18.12
N VAL A 59 -26.51 40.37 17.80
CA VAL A 59 -26.85 39.10 18.44
C VAL A 59 -25.58 38.40 18.91
N ILE A 60 -25.58 37.97 20.17
CA ILE A 60 -24.44 37.29 20.79
C ILE A 60 -24.61 35.78 20.65
N ASN A 61 -23.66 35.14 19.97
CA ASN A 61 -23.51 33.71 19.75
C ASN A 61 -24.83 32.93 19.56
N PRO A 62 -25.69 33.34 18.61
CA PRO A 62 -26.98 32.72 18.40
C PRO A 62 -26.85 31.29 17.88
N GLU A 63 -27.93 30.53 18.04
CA GLU A 63 -28.08 29.23 17.38
C GLU A 63 -27.98 29.36 15.85
N PRO A 64 -27.41 28.37 15.13
CA PRO A 64 -27.12 28.47 13.70
C PRO A 64 -28.33 28.68 12.79
N LYS A 65 -29.56 28.46 13.29
CA LYS A 65 -30.81 28.68 12.54
C LYS A 65 -30.89 30.05 11.88
N ILE A 66 -30.27 31.08 12.49
CA ILE A 66 -30.22 32.43 11.91
C ILE A 66 -29.57 32.47 10.52
N LEU A 67 -28.60 31.60 10.22
CA LEU A 67 -27.94 31.52 8.92
C LEU A 67 -28.91 31.16 7.79
N TYR A 68 -29.98 30.44 8.13
CA TYR A 68 -30.98 29.94 7.18
C TYR A 68 -32.20 30.85 7.04
N SER A 69 -32.47 31.71 8.02
CA SER A 69 -33.70 32.52 8.09
C SER A 69 -33.47 34.03 8.05
N CYS A 70 -32.22 34.48 7.97
CA CYS A 70 -31.88 35.90 7.93
C CYS A 70 -32.46 36.58 6.68
N ASN A 71 -33.15 37.72 6.87
CA ASN A 71 -33.75 38.53 5.81
C ASN A 71 -32.95 39.81 5.49
N GLY A 72 -31.62 39.74 5.68
CA GLY A 72 -30.68 40.82 5.39
C GLY A 72 -29.22 40.35 5.40
N PRO A 73 -28.26 41.23 5.10
CA PRO A 73 -26.84 40.92 5.22
C PRO A 73 -26.44 40.59 6.66
N LEU A 74 -25.48 39.67 6.80
CA LEU A 74 -24.98 39.23 8.09
C LEU A 74 -23.48 39.51 8.20
N ILE A 75 -23.06 40.21 9.26
CA ILE A 75 -21.64 40.41 9.61
C ILE A 75 -21.32 39.41 10.72
N LEU A 76 -20.56 38.37 10.38
CA LEU A 76 -20.25 37.26 11.27
C LEU A 76 -18.85 37.41 11.83
N ILE A 77 -18.73 37.54 13.15
CA ILE A 77 -17.46 37.59 13.86
C ILE A 77 -17.26 36.26 14.59
N GLY A 78 -16.09 35.65 14.44
CA GLY A 78 -15.72 34.47 15.22
C GLY A 78 -14.95 33.41 14.43
N ASN A 79 -14.64 32.34 15.14
CA ASN A 79 -13.98 31.13 14.66
C ASN A 79 -14.70 29.89 15.22
N LEU A 80 -14.20 28.69 14.89
CA LEU A 80 -14.76 27.41 15.35
C LEU A 80 -14.93 27.33 16.88
N ALA A 81 -14.02 27.93 17.66
CA ALA A 81 -13.98 27.79 19.12
C ALA A 81 -15.01 28.65 19.85
N ASP A 82 -15.43 29.79 19.26
CA ASP A 82 -16.19 30.82 19.96
C ASP A 82 -17.49 31.27 19.28
N SER A 83 -17.84 30.70 18.11
CA SER A 83 -19.06 31.03 17.37
C SER A 83 -19.81 29.79 16.88
N LYS A 84 -21.04 29.59 17.36
CA LYS A 84 -21.94 28.49 16.93
C LYS A 84 -22.27 28.56 15.45
N CYS A 85 -22.46 29.77 14.91
CA CYS A 85 -22.69 29.98 13.49
C CYS A 85 -21.46 29.61 12.65
N ILE A 86 -20.25 29.94 13.10
CA ILE A 86 -19.03 29.50 12.41
C ILE A 86 -18.85 27.99 12.54
N LYS A 87 -19.15 27.39 13.69
CA LYS A 87 -19.13 25.93 13.86
C LYS A 87 -20.00 25.22 12.83
N GLU A 88 -21.26 25.63 12.63
CA GLU A 88 -22.14 25.10 11.58
C GLU A 88 -21.53 25.23 10.17
N MET A 89 -20.93 26.39 9.86
CA MET A 89 -20.27 26.60 8.58
C MET A 89 -19.00 25.76 8.43
N TYR A 90 -18.25 25.54 9.52
CA TYR A 90 -17.05 24.72 9.56
C TYR A 90 -17.40 23.25 9.29
N GLU A 91 -18.40 22.72 9.99
CA GLU A 91 -18.90 21.36 9.84
C GLU A 91 -19.41 21.10 8.40
N LYS A 92 -20.04 22.10 7.78
CA LYS A 92 -20.48 22.05 6.36
C LYS A 92 -19.41 22.41 5.32
N PHE A 93 -18.15 22.58 5.72
CA PHE A 93 -17.04 22.95 4.83
C PHE A 93 -17.30 24.26 4.04
N LEU A 94 -17.99 25.22 4.66
CA LEU A 94 -18.24 26.57 4.12
C LEU A 94 -17.35 27.63 4.79
N CYS A 95 -16.66 27.29 5.87
CA CYS A 95 -15.65 28.09 6.57
C CYS A 95 -14.59 27.13 7.13
N ILE A 96 -13.37 27.61 7.36
CA ILE A 96 -12.26 26.80 7.90
C ILE A 96 -11.53 27.49 9.06
N THR A 97 -12.06 28.60 9.56
CA THR A 97 -11.38 29.43 10.57
C THR A 97 -11.49 28.81 11.95
N ASP A 98 -10.35 28.63 12.61
CA ASP A 98 -10.22 28.11 13.97
C ASP A 98 -9.08 28.83 14.71
N LEU A 99 -8.70 28.36 15.89
CA LEU A 99 -7.60 28.98 16.63
C LEU A 99 -6.21 28.66 16.03
N TRP A 100 -6.13 27.79 15.02
CA TRP A 100 -4.89 27.48 14.30
C TRP A 100 -4.71 28.35 13.05
N TYR A 101 -5.74 28.49 12.21
CA TYR A 101 -5.77 29.31 11.00
C TYR A 101 -6.79 30.45 11.18
N PRO A 102 -6.44 31.73 10.88
CA PRO A 102 -5.27 32.22 10.15
C PRO A 102 -3.95 32.28 10.93
N GLY A 103 -3.98 31.96 12.23
CA GLY A 103 -2.82 31.94 13.11
C GLY A 103 -2.63 33.24 13.89
N PRO A 104 -1.67 33.28 14.84
CA PRO A 104 -1.45 34.42 15.72
C PRO A 104 -1.25 35.73 14.93
N GLY A 105 -2.00 36.77 15.29
CA GLY A 105 -2.06 38.08 14.64
C GLY A 105 -2.55 38.10 13.19
N GLY A 106 -2.97 36.93 12.67
CA GLY A 106 -3.58 36.73 11.36
C GLY A 106 -5.07 37.05 11.35
N TYR A 107 -5.61 37.36 10.16
CA TYR A 107 -7.03 37.64 9.99
C TYR A 107 -7.54 37.22 8.61
N GLU A 108 -8.85 37.03 8.53
CA GLU A 108 -9.58 36.97 7.27
C GLU A 108 -10.80 37.89 7.32
N LEU A 109 -10.96 38.67 6.26
CA LEU A 109 -12.12 39.51 6.03
C LEU A 109 -12.66 39.18 4.62
N ARG A 110 -13.77 38.46 4.56
CA ARG A 110 -14.26 37.86 3.32
C ARG A 110 -15.76 38.07 3.10
N THR A 111 -16.14 38.20 1.83
CA THR A 111 -17.53 38.11 1.40
C THR A 111 -17.86 36.66 1.03
N ILE A 112 -18.80 36.06 1.75
CA ILE A 112 -19.39 34.76 1.43
C ILE A 112 -20.73 35.03 0.75
N ILE A 113 -20.83 34.67 -0.53
CA ILE A 113 -21.92 35.11 -1.41
C ILE A 113 -23.10 34.16 -1.29
N ASN A 114 -24.19 34.65 -0.68
CA ASN A 114 -25.45 33.93 -0.50
C ASN A 114 -25.30 32.42 -0.21
N PRO A 115 -24.54 32.00 0.83
CA PRO A 115 -24.19 30.59 1.03
C PRO A 115 -25.39 29.72 1.40
N PHE A 116 -26.44 30.29 2.01
CA PHE A 116 -27.64 29.59 2.49
C PHE A 116 -28.89 29.84 1.63
N ASN A 117 -28.73 30.47 0.47
CA ASN A 117 -29.82 30.87 -0.42
C ASN A 117 -30.90 31.77 0.24
N THR A 118 -30.48 32.66 1.13
CA THR A 118 -31.33 33.68 1.76
C THR A 118 -31.48 34.94 0.89
N GLY A 119 -30.66 35.06 -0.16
CA GLY A 119 -30.57 36.25 -1.01
C GLY A 119 -29.52 37.27 -0.53
N PHE A 120 -28.85 37.03 0.60
CA PHE A 120 -27.93 37.98 1.22
C PHE A 120 -26.55 37.39 1.49
N ASN A 121 -25.53 38.26 1.47
CA ASN A 121 -24.15 37.89 1.74
C ASN A 121 -23.86 37.81 3.24
N ILE A 122 -22.86 37.00 3.59
CA ILE A 122 -22.21 37.01 4.90
C ILE A 122 -20.86 37.71 4.75
N ILE A 123 -20.59 38.71 5.58
CA ILE A 123 -19.27 39.33 5.75
C ILE A 123 -18.62 38.69 6.97
N HIS A 124 -17.60 37.86 6.75
CA HIS A 124 -16.95 37.12 7.82
C HIS A 124 -15.66 37.79 8.28
N LEU A 125 -15.52 37.98 9.59
CA LEU A 125 -14.32 38.43 10.29
C LEU A 125 -13.76 37.25 11.09
N GLY A 126 -12.82 36.53 10.48
CA GLY A 126 -12.13 35.40 11.09
C GLY A 126 -10.78 35.79 11.68
N TYR A 127 -10.42 35.14 12.78
CA TYR A 127 -9.21 35.42 13.55
C TYR A 127 -8.84 34.19 14.41
N SER A 128 -7.57 34.12 14.82
CA SER A 128 -7.13 33.16 15.84
C SER A 128 -6.81 33.82 17.20
N ASP A 129 -6.68 35.15 17.24
CA ASP A 129 -6.49 35.93 18.47
C ASP A 129 -7.11 37.34 18.38
N GLU A 130 -7.11 38.06 19.50
CA GLU A 130 -7.65 39.43 19.61
C GLU A 130 -6.96 40.41 18.63
N ASN A 131 -5.64 40.28 18.46
CA ASN A 131 -4.87 41.15 17.57
C ASN A 131 -5.30 41.00 16.10
N GLY A 132 -5.55 39.76 15.67
CA GLY A 132 -6.13 39.45 14.36
C GLY A 132 -7.50 40.11 14.18
N LEU A 133 -8.39 39.97 15.17
CA LEU A 133 -9.73 40.56 15.10
C LEU A 133 -9.70 42.09 15.01
N ILE A 134 -8.83 42.77 15.77
CA ILE A 134 -8.69 44.24 15.71
C ILE A 134 -8.27 44.70 14.31
N LYS A 135 -7.40 43.95 13.62
CA LYS A 135 -6.99 44.28 12.25
C LYS A 135 -8.14 44.09 11.26
N ALA A 136 -8.90 42.99 11.39
CA ALA A 136 -10.07 42.72 10.55
C ALA A 136 -11.14 43.81 10.70
N GLU A 137 -11.39 44.25 11.93
CA GLU A 137 -12.33 45.34 12.22
C GLU A 137 -11.93 46.63 11.50
N LYS A 138 -10.69 47.09 11.70
CA LYS A 138 -10.19 48.33 11.06
C LYS A 138 -10.30 48.26 9.55
N LEU A 139 -9.95 47.11 8.97
CA LEU A 139 -10.04 46.93 7.52
C LEU A 139 -11.48 46.93 7.04
N LEU A 140 -12.42 46.36 7.80
CA LEU A 140 -13.84 46.44 7.45
C LEU A 140 -14.33 47.90 7.47
N GLU A 141 -13.97 48.67 8.49
CA GLU A 141 -14.33 50.10 8.60
C GLU A 141 -13.87 50.87 7.35
N GLU A 142 -12.64 50.66 6.90
CA GLU A 142 -12.08 51.28 5.69
C GLU A 142 -12.81 50.86 4.40
N LYS A 143 -13.41 49.66 4.37
CA LYS A 143 -14.04 49.09 3.17
C LYS A 143 -15.52 49.46 3.05
N ILE A 144 -16.17 49.92 4.11
CA ILE A 144 -17.57 50.38 4.03
C ILE A 144 -17.59 51.73 3.32
N VAL A 145 -18.12 51.78 2.09
CA VAL A 145 -18.21 53.00 1.29
C VAL A 145 -19.65 53.27 0.89
N SER A 146 -20.18 54.43 1.29
CA SER A 146 -21.55 54.88 0.95
C SER A 146 -22.62 53.83 1.26
N GLY A 147 -22.52 53.15 2.42
CA GLY A 147 -23.49 52.14 2.84
C GLY A 147 -23.46 50.83 2.03
N THR A 148 -22.37 50.57 1.31
CA THR A 148 -22.11 49.31 0.62
C THR A 148 -20.75 48.76 1.02
N ILE A 149 -20.67 47.45 1.19
CA ILE A 149 -19.40 46.72 1.35
C ILE A 149 -19.06 46.09 -0.01
N PRO A 150 -17.86 46.35 -0.58
CA PRO A 150 -17.43 45.74 -1.83
C PRO A 150 -17.17 44.24 -1.64
N TYR A 151 -16.81 43.55 -2.71
CA TYR A 151 -16.34 42.17 -2.61
C TYR A 151 -15.02 42.12 -1.83
N LEU A 152 -14.99 41.35 -0.73
CA LEU A 152 -13.84 41.24 0.16
C LEU A 152 -13.17 39.87 0.01
N ARG A 153 -11.84 39.91 -0.12
CA ARG A 153 -10.94 38.75 -0.07
C ARG A 153 -9.62 39.15 0.59
N GLU A 154 -9.73 39.79 1.75
CA GLU A 154 -8.57 40.31 2.46
C GLU A 154 -8.11 39.26 3.47
N ILE A 155 -6.88 38.77 3.32
CA ILE A 155 -6.36 37.63 4.09
C ILE A 155 -4.92 37.92 4.50
N TRP A 156 -4.62 37.70 5.77
CA TRP A 156 -3.27 37.62 6.29
C TRP A 156 -3.14 36.38 7.18
N ALA A 157 -2.56 35.31 6.65
CA ALA A 157 -2.37 34.06 7.37
C ALA A 157 -0.91 33.91 7.83
N THR A 158 -0.70 33.69 9.13
CA THR A 158 0.60 33.37 9.74
C THR A 158 0.76 31.86 9.99
N ARG A 159 -0.33 31.09 9.93
CA ARG A 159 -0.37 29.63 9.92
C ARG A 159 -1.37 29.12 8.88
N LEU A 160 -1.19 27.89 8.44
CA LEU A 160 -2.04 27.20 7.47
C LEU A 160 -2.45 25.85 8.04
N HIS A 161 -3.56 25.28 7.56
CA HIS A 161 -3.86 23.87 7.85
C HIS A 161 -2.90 22.90 7.15
N PHE A 162 -2.28 23.32 6.04
CA PHE A 162 -1.17 22.56 5.47
C PHE A 162 0.09 22.73 6.32
N PRO A 163 0.83 21.64 6.57
CA PRO A 163 2.19 21.77 7.06
C PRO A 163 3.03 22.61 6.09
N LYS A 164 3.94 23.42 6.66
CA LYS A 164 4.78 24.36 5.89
C LYS A 164 5.53 23.70 4.73
N SER A 165 6.14 22.54 4.97
CA SER A 165 6.87 21.77 3.95
C SER A 165 5.96 21.36 2.77
N LYS A 166 4.75 20.89 3.09
CA LYS A 166 3.76 20.49 2.08
C LYS A 166 3.25 21.69 1.28
N ALA A 167 2.96 22.82 1.93
CA ALA A 167 2.54 24.04 1.24
C ALA A 167 3.63 24.52 0.25
N GLN A 168 4.90 24.50 0.66
CA GLN A 168 6.03 24.84 -0.22
C GLN A 168 6.17 23.86 -1.39
N GLN A 169 5.95 22.56 -1.17
CA GLN A 169 5.97 21.56 -2.24
C GLN A 169 4.86 21.82 -3.26
N LEU A 170 3.63 22.07 -2.81
CA LEU A 170 2.49 22.40 -3.67
C LEU A 170 2.72 23.68 -4.49
N GLN A 171 3.42 24.67 -3.93
CA GLN A 171 3.79 25.89 -4.65
C GLN A 171 4.85 25.65 -5.74
N LYS A 172 5.78 24.71 -5.53
CA LYS A 172 6.86 24.42 -6.50
C LYS A 172 6.48 23.38 -7.55
N ASP A 173 5.61 22.44 -7.21
CA ASP A 173 5.12 21.44 -8.15
C ASP A 173 4.46 22.11 -9.35
N LYS A 174 4.78 21.64 -10.55
CA LYS A 174 4.18 22.15 -11.79
C LYS A 174 3.08 21.21 -12.24
N ILE A 175 2.34 21.62 -13.25
CA ILE A 175 1.26 20.81 -13.81
C ILE A 175 1.57 20.56 -15.27
N ASP A 176 1.58 19.28 -15.67
CA ASP A 176 1.70 18.87 -17.05
C ASP A 176 0.30 18.65 -17.63
N LEU A 177 -0.18 19.62 -18.42
CA LEU A 177 -1.49 19.56 -19.05
C LEU A 177 -1.63 18.44 -20.09
N ASN A 178 -0.52 17.84 -20.52
CA ASN A 178 -0.53 16.69 -21.43
C ASN A 178 -0.50 15.35 -20.70
N ASP A 179 -0.39 15.34 -19.36
CA ASP A 179 -0.42 14.10 -18.58
C ASP A 179 -1.83 13.47 -18.67
N PRO A 180 -1.97 12.25 -19.23
CA PRO A 180 -3.26 11.57 -19.31
C PRO A 180 -3.84 11.23 -17.91
N THR A 181 -3.02 11.32 -16.87
CA THR A 181 -3.39 11.08 -15.46
C THR A 181 -3.47 12.35 -14.62
N ILE A 182 -3.50 13.54 -15.24
CA ILE A 182 -3.52 14.84 -14.53
C ILE A 182 -4.59 14.95 -13.43
N TYR A 183 -5.74 14.27 -13.59
CA TYR A 183 -6.81 14.24 -12.59
C TYR A 183 -6.41 13.55 -11.28
N LEU A 184 -5.37 12.70 -11.30
CA LEU A 184 -4.75 12.02 -10.17
C LEU A 184 -3.43 12.68 -9.73
N THR A 185 -2.58 13.07 -10.68
CA THR A 185 -1.17 13.41 -10.40
C THR A 185 -0.92 14.86 -10.01
N ALA A 186 -1.75 15.82 -10.44
CA ALA A 186 -1.41 17.24 -10.36
C ALA A 186 -1.78 17.97 -9.05
N ASN A 187 -2.40 17.29 -8.06
CA ASN A 187 -2.77 17.85 -6.74
C ASN A 187 -3.54 19.21 -6.81
N ILE A 188 -4.31 19.43 -7.88
CA ILE A 188 -4.88 20.74 -8.22
C ILE A 188 -5.87 21.28 -7.18
N ASP A 189 -6.61 20.39 -6.53
CA ASP A 189 -7.58 20.77 -5.50
C ASP A 189 -6.88 21.26 -4.22
N GLU A 190 -5.71 20.70 -3.91
CA GLU A 190 -4.89 21.16 -2.77
C GLU A 190 -4.24 22.51 -3.06
N LYS A 191 -3.77 22.74 -4.30
CA LYS A 191 -3.29 24.06 -4.74
C LYS A 191 -4.39 25.11 -4.65
N ALA A 192 -5.61 24.78 -5.07
CA ALA A 192 -6.77 25.64 -4.97
C ALA A 192 -7.16 25.95 -3.51
N TYR A 193 -7.14 24.94 -2.64
CA TYR A 193 -7.39 25.12 -1.22
C TYR A 193 -6.29 25.94 -0.51
N LEU A 194 -5.02 25.73 -0.89
CA LEU A 194 -3.91 26.56 -0.44
C LEU A 194 -4.09 28.01 -0.87
N ALA A 195 -4.49 28.24 -2.12
CA ALA A 195 -4.77 29.57 -2.66
C ALA A 195 -5.96 30.26 -1.98
N PHE A 196 -6.96 29.47 -1.54
CA PHE A 196 -8.04 29.96 -0.69
C PHE A 196 -7.49 30.47 0.64
N MET A 197 -6.59 29.75 1.31
CA MET A 197 -6.00 30.15 2.61
C MET A 197 -5.00 31.30 2.51
N THR A 198 -4.25 31.41 1.40
CA THR A 198 -3.14 32.38 1.28
C THR A 198 -3.48 33.61 0.45
N GLY A 199 -4.53 33.57 -0.37
CA GLY A 199 -4.80 34.60 -1.37
C GLY A 199 -3.94 34.49 -2.64
N ASP A 200 -3.11 33.45 -2.78
CA ASP A 200 -2.21 33.28 -3.92
C ASP A 200 -2.97 33.17 -5.25
N LYS A 201 -2.77 34.14 -6.15
CA LYS A 201 -3.47 34.20 -7.43
C LYS A 201 -2.88 33.24 -8.46
N GLN A 202 -1.58 32.93 -8.38
CA GLN A 202 -0.93 32.05 -9.36
C GLN A 202 -1.47 30.62 -9.23
N LEU A 203 -1.61 30.12 -8.00
CA LEU A 203 -2.16 28.80 -7.74
C LEU A 203 -3.61 28.65 -8.23
N LEU A 204 -4.41 29.73 -8.19
CA LEU A 204 -5.76 29.74 -8.76
C LEU A 204 -5.74 29.69 -10.29
N GLU A 205 -4.85 30.44 -10.94
CA GLU A 205 -4.73 30.40 -12.41
C GLU A 205 -4.29 29.01 -12.91
N GLU A 206 -3.43 28.33 -12.15
CA GLU A 206 -3.07 26.93 -12.41
C GLU A 206 -4.29 26.01 -12.29
N TYR A 207 -5.10 26.17 -11.23
CA TYR A 207 -6.35 25.42 -11.06
C TYR A 207 -7.32 25.64 -12.23
N TYR A 208 -7.53 26.88 -12.68
CA TYR A 208 -8.40 27.17 -13.84
C TYR A 208 -7.86 26.58 -15.13
N SER A 209 -6.54 26.64 -15.33
CA SER A 209 -5.89 26.07 -16.51
C SER A 209 -6.08 24.55 -16.57
N CYS A 210 -6.03 23.88 -15.42
CA CYS A 210 -6.30 22.45 -15.33
C CYS A 210 -7.75 22.10 -15.61
N TRP A 211 -8.70 22.89 -15.10
CA TRP A 211 -10.12 22.64 -15.37
C TRP A 211 -10.47 22.65 -16.86
N LYS A 212 -9.79 23.46 -17.69
CA LYS A 212 -9.97 23.41 -19.16
C LYS A 212 -9.68 22.03 -19.75
N VAL A 213 -8.76 21.28 -19.15
CA VAL A 213 -8.43 19.90 -19.54
C VAL A 213 -9.37 18.91 -18.84
N LEU A 214 -9.58 19.05 -17.52
CA LEU A 214 -10.39 18.13 -16.71
C LEU A 214 -11.84 18.03 -17.18
N LEU A 215 -12.42 19.13 -17.72
CA LEU A 215 -13.77 19.11 -18.31
C LEU A 215 -13.92 18.10 -19.45
N ASN A 216 -12.81 17.65 -20.04
CA ASN A 216 -12.78 16.70 -21.16
C ASN A 216 -12.25 15.30 -20.79
N LEU A 217 -11.86 15.09 -19.52
CA LEU A 217 -11.31 13.82 -19.05
C LEU A 217 -12.32 13.05 -18.19
N PRO A 218 -12.30 11.71 -18.24
CA PRO A 218 -13.04 10.90 -17.28
C PRO A 218 -12.50 11.15 -15.87
N ALA A 219 -13.39 11.21 -14.89
CA ALA A 219 -13.03 11.32 -13.49
C ALA A 219 -13.45 10.07 -12.72
N ILE A 220 -12.65 9.73 -11.72
CA ILE A 220 -12.85 8.54 -10.89
C ILE A 220 -13.53 8.90 -9.58
N HIS A 221 -14.48 8.09 -9.14
CA HIS A 221 -15.31 8.34 -7.95
C HIS A 221 -14.53 8.68 -6.67
N LEU A 222 -13.31 8.14 -6.47
CA LEU A 222 -12.46 8.46 -5.31
C LEU A 222 -12.08 9.94 -5.20
N MET A 223 -12.09 10.70 -6.30
CA MET A 223 -11.74 12.12 -6.29
C MET A 223 -12.95 13.03 -6.05
N LEU A 224 -14.16 12.47 -6.02
CA LEU A 224 -15.40 13.25 -6.03
C LEU A 224 -15.48 14.18 -4.82
N TYR A 225 -15.37 13.65 -3.60
CA TYR A 225 -15.47 14.43 -2.36
C TYR A 225 -14.54 15.65 -2.36
N LYS A 226 -13.23 15.43 -2.52
CA LYS A 226 -12.24 16.50 -2.44
C LYS A 226 -12.50 17.61 -3.48
N LYS A 227 -12.81 17.21 -4.71
CA LYS A 227 -13.12 18.14 -5.79
C LYS A 227 -14.37 18.96 -5.48
N VAL A 228 -15.41 18.30 -4.96
CA VAL A 228 -16.67 18.94 -4.58
C VAL A 228 -16.46 19.95 -3.46
N VAL A 229 -15.81 19.59 -2.35
CA VAL A 229 -15.68 20.52 -1.21
C VAL A 229 -14.82 21.73 -1.54
N VAL A 230 -13.73 21.56 -2.30
CA VAL A 230 -12.89 22.68 -2.75
C VAL A 230 -13.64 23.55 -3.75
N TRP A 231 -14.35 22.95 -4.72
CA TRP A 231 -15.19 23.70 -5.65
C TRP A 231 -16.28 24.49 -4.91
N ARG A 232 -17.03 23.85 -4.02
CA ARG A 232 -18.10 24.47 -3.23
C ARG A 232 -17.59 25.64 -2.41
N LEU A 233 -16.42 25.48 -1.76
CA LEU A 233 -15.78 26.54 -1.00
C LEU A 233 -15.42 27.73 -1.91
N LEU A 234 -14.74 27.49 -3.03
CA LEU A 234 -14.38 28.57 -3.98
C LEU A 234 -15.61 29.25 -4.60
N GLU A 235 -16.65 28.47 -4.93
CA GLU A 235 -17.91 28.96 -5.47
C GLU A 235 -18.66 29.82 -4.44
N ALA A 236 -18.73 29.40 -3.16
CA ALA A 236 -19.37 30.16 -2.10
C ALA A 236 -18.72 31.54 -1.89
N TYR A 237 -17.41 31.64 -2.13
CA TYR A 237 -16.65 32.89 -1.99
C TYR A 237 -16.49 33.65 -3.30
N GLY A 238 -17.14 33.26 -4.41
CA GLY A 238 -17.03 33.99 -5.69
C GLY A 238 -15.63 33.97 -6.31
N MET A 239 -14.87 32.90 -6.04
CA MET A 239 -13.48 32.75 -6.49
C MET A 239 -13.38 32.01 -7.83
N ILE A 240 -14.47 31.55 -8.44
CA ILE A 240 -14.46 30.87 -9.74
C ILE A 240 -14.80 31.87 -10.85
N PRO A 241 -14.03 31.94 -11.95
CA PRO A 241 -14.33 32.85 -13.06
C PRO A 241 -15.71 32.58 -13.68
N GLU A 242 -16.49 33.65 -13.89
CA GLU A 242 -17.89 33.56 -14.35
C GLU A 242 -18.07 32.66 -15.59
N LYS A 243 -17.17 32.78 -16.58
CA LYS A 243 -17.19 32.00 -17.82
C LYS A 243 -17.04 30.47 -17.62
N MET A 244 -16.52 30.02 -16.47
CA MET A 244 -16.29 28.61 -16.16
C MET A 244 -17.32 28.03 -15.20
N ARG A 245 -18.02 28.87 -14.43
CA ARG A 245 -18.96 28.43 -13.38
C ARG A 245 -20.04 27.50 -13.93
N GLY A 246 -20.65 27.88 -15.05
CA GLY A 246 -21.64 27.05 -15.74
C GLY A 246 -21.10 25.69 -16.20
N GLN A 247 -19.87 25.64 -16.72
CA GLN A 247 -19.26 24.38 -17.16
C GLN A 247 -18.98 23.44 -15.98
N ILE A 248 -18.45 23.98 -14.88
CA ILE A 248 -18.07 23.19 -13.70
C ILE A 248 -19.32 22.68 -12.95
N VAL A 249 -20.36 23.49 -12.77
CA VAL A 249 -21.59 23.03 -12.09
C VAL A 249 -22.28 21.91 -12.89
N ASN A 250 -22.33 22.03 -14.21
CA ASN A 250 -22.88 20.98 -15.08
C ASN A 250 -22.00 19.72 -15.09
N TYR A 251 -20.68 19.88 -14.98
CA TYR A 251 -19.76 18.76 -14.84
C TYR A 251 -20.04 17.96 -13.56
N PHE A 252 -20.16 18.62 -12.40
CA PHE A 252 -20.50 17.93 -11.15
C PHE A 252 -21.90 17.32 -11.18
N TYR A 253 -22.87 18.00 -11.79
CA TYR A 253 -24.21 17.45 -11.99
C TYR A 253 -24.19 16.16 -12.82
N SER A 254 -23.47 16.18 -13.96
CA SER A 254 -23.33 15.02 -14.83
C SER A 254 -22.54 13.89 -14.16
N TRP A 255 -21.47 14.21 -13.44
CA TRP A 255 -20.67 13.23 -12.71
C TRP A 255 -21.50 12.58 -11.60
N ALA A 256 -22.22 13.35 -10.79
CA ALA A 256 -23.09 12.82 -9.73
C ALA A 256 -24.12 11.81 -10.25
N ASN A 257 -24.68 12.04 -11.44
CA ASN A 257 -25.66 11.16 -12.08
C ASN A 257 -25.02 9.98 -12.83
N GLY A 258 -23.70 9.96 -13.02
CA GLY A 258 -22.99 8.97 -13.83
C GLY A 258 -22.58 7.71 -13.09
N ALA A 259 -21.94 6.79 -13.82
CA ALA A 259 -21.39 5.55 -13.29
C ALA A 259 -20.29 5.76 -12.23
N GLU A 260 -19.54 6.86 -12.33
CA GLU A 260 -18.50 7.27 -11.36
C GLU A 260 -19.04 8.22 -10.28
N GLY A 261 -20.36 8.46 -10.25
CA GLY A 261 -21.07 9.18 -9.21
C GLY A 261 -21.96 8.23 -8.43
N VAL A 262 -23.28 8.42 -8.49
CA VAL A 262 -24.26 7.56 -7.81
C VAL A 262 -24.14 6.08 -8.24
N GLY A 263 -23.78 5.80 -9.50
CA GLY A 263 -23.60 4.43 -9.98
C GLY A 263 -22.43 3.68 -9.33
N SER A 264 -21.44 4.39 -8.78
CA SER A 264 -20.31 3.77 -8.07
C SER A 264 -20.75 3.12 -6.76
N LEU A 265 -21.93 3.50 -6.25
CA LEU A 265 -22.50 2.96 -5.03
C LEU A 265 -23.33 1.69 -5.26
N ASP A 266 -23.50 1.24 -6.52
CA ASP A 266 -24.37 0.10 -6.84
C ASP A 266 -23.75 -1.27 -6.52
N GLU A 267 -22.48 -1.31 -6.12
CA GLU A 267 -21.84 -2.55 -5.67
C GLU A 267 -22.53 -3.12 -4.42
N LYS A 268 -22.64 -4.46 -4.35
CA LYS A 268 -23.35 -5.16 -3.28
C LYS A 268 -22.85 -4.76 -1.88
N ILE A 269 -21.55 -4.58 -1.70
CA ILE A 269 -20.96 -4.21 -0.41
C ILE A 269 -21.41 -2.85 0.12
N TYR A 270 -21.88 -1.95 -0.75
CA TYR A 270 -22.36 -0.62 -0.34
C TYR A 270 -23.86 -0.58 -0.12
N GLN A 271 -24.61 -1.51 -0.73
CA GLN A 271 -26.06 -1.58 -0.64
C GLN A 271 -26.57 -2.62 0.37
N THR A 272 -25.71 -3.53 0.83
CA THR A 272 -26.07 -4.55 1.82
C THR A 272 -26.22 -3.92 3.21
N PRO A 273 -27.37 -4.05 3.90
CA PRO A 273 -27.55 -3.55 5.27
C PRO A 273 -26.51 -4.14 6.24
N ASN A 274 -26.14 -3.44 7.30
CA ASN A 274 -25.28 -3.97 8.38
C ASN A 274 -23.96 -4.64 7.92
N PHE A 275 -23.34 -4.14 6.84
CA PHE A 275 -22.06 -4.64 6.34
C PHE A 275 -21.01 -3.51 6.36
N PRO A 276 -19.73 -3.77 6.70
CA PRO A 276 -18.70 -2.72 6.72
C PRO A 276 -18.46 -2.11 5.34
N ARG A 277 -18.10 -0.83 5.29
CA ARG A 277 -17.94 -0.07 4.03
C ARG A 277 -16.48 0.23 3.70
N GLN A 278 -16.18 0.16 2.41
CA GLN A 278 -14.88 0.42 1.78
C GLN A 278 -14.77 1.90 1.34
N ASN A 279 -13.56 2.44 1.21
CA ASN A 279 -13.32 3.84 0.82
C ASN A 279 -13.93 4.24 -0.55
N HIS A 280 -13.98 3.34 -1.53
CA HIS A 280 -14.60 3.51 -2.84
C HIS A 280 -16.13 3.67 -2.76
N GLY A 281 -16.77 3.29 -1.66
CA GLY A 281 -18.17 3.64 -1.37
C GLY A 281 -18.29 4.87 -0.49
N LEU A 282 -17.51 4.94 0.59
CA LEU A 282 -17.58 6.01 1.59
C LEU A 282 -17.27 7.40 1.02
N ILE A 283 -16.18 7.52 0.26
CA ILE A 283 -15.70 8.81 -0.26
C ILE A 283 -16.67 9.40 -1.30
N PRO A 284 -17.09 8.68 -2.36
CA PRO A 284 -18.06 9.24 -3.28
C PRO A 284 -19.43 9.47 -2.65
N ALA A 285 -19.90 8.61 -1.74
CA ALA A 285 -21.14 8.86 -1.00
C ALA A 285 -21.08 10.18 -0.22
N LEU A 286 -19.94 10.47 0.44
CA LEU A 286 -19.73 11.76 1.09
C LEU A 286 -19.78 12.90 0.09
N GLY A 287 -19.07 12.79 -1.04
CA GLY A 287 -19.11 13.78 -2.13
C GLY A 287 -20.53 14.05 -2.64
N LEU A 288 -21.34 13.01 -2.80
CA LEU A 288 -22.74 13.10 -3.20
C LEU A 288 -23.63 13.79 -2.13
N LEU A 289 -23.37 13.60 -0.83
CA LEU A 289 -24.07 14.32 0.23
C LEU A 289 -23.75 15.83 0.22
N TYR A 290 -22.48 16.20 -0.05
CA TYR A 290 -22.12 17.61 -0.26
C TYR A 290 -22.75 18.18 -1.53
N LEU A 291 -22.88 17.40 -2.61
CA LEU A 291 -23.61 17.83 -3.81
C LEU A 291 -25.10 17.94 -3.55
N TYR A 292 -25.70 17.03 -2.79
CA TYR A 292 -27.10 17.11 -2.36
C TYR A 292 -27.38 18.40 -1.61
N ASP A 293 -26.55 18.77 -0.62
CA ASP A 293 -26.71 20.01 0.15
C ASP A 293 -26.62 21.26 -0.75
N TYR A 294 -25.75 21.25 -1.77
CA TYR A 294 -25.64 22.35 -2.72
C TYR A 294 -26.84 22.41 -3.69
N PHE A 295 -27.14 21.31 -4.38
CA PHE A 295 -28.13 21.30 -5.45
C PHE A 295 -29.56 21.45 -4.91
N THR A 296 -29.89 20.85 -3.77
CA THR A 296 -31.21 21.04 -3.15
C THR A 296 -31.44 22.49 -2.73
N ARG A 297 -30.36 23.21 -2.39
CA ARG A 297 -30.42 24.60 -1.93
C ARG A 297 -30.57 25.59 -3.07
N PHE A 298 -29.86 25.40 -4.18
CA PHE A 298 -29.80 26.36 -5.29
C PHE A 298 -30.58 25.93 -6.55
N TYR A 299 -30.96 24.66 -6.65
CA TYR A 299 -31.72 24.07 -7.75
C TYR A 299 -32.84 23.16 -7.20
N PRO A 300 -33.77 23.70 -6.37
CA PRO A 300 -34.78 22.92 -5.67
C PRO A 300 -35.76 22.18 -6.61
N GLU A 301 -35.79 22.54 -7.89
CA GLU A 301 -36.59 21.87 -8.92
C GLU A 301 -36.05 20.50 -9.34
N LEU A 302 -34.78 20.20 -9.05
CA LEU A 302 -34.14 18.93 -9.42
C LEU A 302 -34.58 17.80 -8.49
N LYS A 303 -34.79 16.60 -9.06
CA LYS A 303 -35.22 15.41 -8.29
C LYS A 303 -34.06 14.48 -7.97
N GLU A 304 -33.04 14.49 -8.82
CA GLU A 304 -31.84 13.68 -8.78
C GLU A 304 -31.06 13.82 -7.46
N PRO A 305 -30.89 15.03 -6.88
CA PRO A 305 -30.19 15.17 -5.59
C PRO A 305 -30.77 14.30 -4.47
N LYS A 306 -32.10 14.14 -4.43
CA LYS A 306 -32.76 13.28 -3.44
C LYS A 306 -32.32 11.82 -3.58
N HIS A 307 -32.22 11.33 -4.81
CA HIS A 307 -31.75 9.98 -5.09
C HIS A 307 -30.28 9.77 -4.67
N TRP A 308 -29.42 10.75 -4.93
CA TRP A 308 -28.02 10.69 -4.49
C TRP A 308 -27.92 10.58 -2.97
N LYS A 309 -28.72 11.36 -2.24
CA LYS A 309 -28.81 11.29 -0.78
C LYS A 309 -29.28 9.92 -0.30
N GLU A 310 -30.39 9.42 -0.83
CA GLU A 310 -30.95 8.11 -0.44
C GLU A 310 -29.90 6.99 -0.59
N LYS A 311 -29.19 6.94 -1.72
CA LYS A 311 -28.11 5.97 -1.97
C LYS A 311 -26.93 6.15 -1.01
N SER A 312 -26.53 7.39 -0.75
CA SER A 312 -25.40 7.70 0.13
C SER A 312 -25.71 7.40 1.59
N GLU A 313 -26.95 7.63 2.05
CA GLU A 313 -27.36 7.32 3.42
C GLU A 313 -27.33 5.82 3.71
N ILE A 314 -27.62 4.95 2.73
CA ILE A 314 -27.48 3.49 2.86
C ILE A 314 -26.01 3.10 3.13
N VAL A 315 -25.06 3.81 2.52
CA VAL A 315 -23.63 3.58 2.74
C VAL A 315 -23.29 3.88 4.19
N PHE A 316 -23.69 5.03 4.73
CA PHE A 316 -23.36 5.42 6.11
C PHE A 316 -24.24 4.80 7.20
N GLN A 317 -25.41 4.24 6.84
CA GLN A 317 -26.39 3.70 7.78
C GLN A 317 -25.81 2.76 8.84
N PRO A 318 -24.87 1.83 8.55
CA PRO A 318 -24.35 0.94 9.58
C PRO A 318 -23.64 1.68 10.73
N TYR A 319 -23.02 2.82 10.45
CA TYR A 319 -22.28 3.60 11.44
C TYR A 319 -23.17 4.51 12.30
N CYS A 320 -24.44 4.67 11.91
CA CYS A 320 -25.45 5.37 12.70
C CYS A 320 -25.92 4.55 13.91
N CYS A 321 -25.60 3.25 13.97
CA CYS A 321 -26.11 2.30 14.97
C CYS A 321 -25.01 1.80 15.94
N GLY A 322 -23.92 2.53 16.10
CA GLY A 322 -22.88 2.23 17.09
C GLY A 322 -21.65 1.45 16.58
N SER A 323 -21.66 1.06 15.29
CA SER A 323 -20.47 0.53 14.60
C SER A 323 -19.54 1.66 14.17
N TRP A 324 -18.25 1.35 14.13
CA TRP A 324 -17.18 2.31 13.83
C TRP A 324 -16.14 1.75 12.85
N LYS A 325 -16.04 0.43 12.73
CA LYS A 325 -15.02 -0.25 11.91
C LYS A 325 -15.40 -0.25 10.43
N THR A 326 -14.49 0.26 9.60
CA THR A 326 -14.61 0.23 8.13
C THR A 326 -14.15 -1.10 7.55
N LEU A 327 -14.49 -1.39 6.29
CA LEU A 327 -14.02 -2.59 5.59
C LEU A 327 -12.51 -2.59 5.36
N CYS A 328 -11.91 -1.39 5.27
CA CYS A 328 -10.48 -1.23 5.11
C CYS A 328 -9.78 -1.44 6.47
N ASP A 329 -9.29 -2.65 6.72
CA ASP A 329 -8.66 -2.99 8.00
C ASP A 329 -7.19 -2.56 8.08
N GLY A 330 -6.48 -2.54 6.93
CA GLY A 330 -5.11 -2.03 6.85
C GLY A 330 -5.01 -0.61 7.42
N LEU A 331 -4.11 -0.40 8.38
CA LEU A 331 -4.11 0.79 9.25
C LEU A 331 -4.08 2.11 8.46
N CYS A 332 -3.24 2.21 7.43
CA CYS A 332 -3.16 3.43 6.63
C CYS A 332 -4.43 3.67 5.78
N HIS A 333 -4.96 2.67 5.08
CA HIS A 333 -6.17 2.85 4.27
C HIS A 333 -7.43 3.02 5.14
N GLY A 334 -7.53 2.28 6.24
CA GLY A 334 -8.60 2.38 7.22
C GLY A 334 -8.64 3.75 7.87
N LEU A 335 -7.57 4.12 8.58
CA LEU A 335 -7.56 5.31 9.45
C LEU A 335 -7.41 6.64 8.71
N TRP A 336 -6.91 6.61 7.47
CA TRP A 336 -6.55 7.83 6.75
C TRP A 336 -7.37 8.08 5.47
N LEU A 337 -7.98 7.02 4.91
CA LEU A 337 -8.89 7.16 3.77
C LEU A 337 -10.34 6.93 4.20
N SER A 338 -10.62 5.84 4.92
CA SER A 338 -12.00 5.41 5.17
C SER A 338 -12.62 6.09 6.39
N GLN A 339 -11.90 6.10 7.50
CA GLN A 339 -12.37 6.66 8.78
C GLN A 339 -12.65 8.17 8.71
N PRO A 340 -11.83 9.02 8.04
CA PRO A 340 -12.17 10.45 7.96
C PRO A 340 -13.47 10.72 7.20
N ALA A 341 -13.89 9.85 6.27
CA ALA A 341 -15.21 9.97 5.63
C ALA A 341 -16.34 9.85 6.66
N LEU A 342 -16.19 8.97 7.66
CA LEU A 342 -17.16 8.80 8.73
C LEU A 342 -17.22 10.03 9.63
N PHE A 343 -16.07 10.61 9.96
CA PHE A 343 -16.00 11.86 10.74
C PHE A 343 -16.64 13.02 9.99
N ASP A 344 -16.35 13.19 8.71
CA ASP A 344 -16.96 14.24 7.90
C ASP A 344 -18.46 14.03 7.70
N PHE A 345 -18.91 12.79 7.48
CA PHE A 345 -20.33 12.47 7.50
C PHE A 345 -20.98 12.84 8.83
N GLY A 346 -20.35 12.48 9.95
CA GLY A 346 -20.84 12.79 11.30
C GLY A 346 -20.89 14.29 11.59
N MET A 347 -20.01 15.09 10.99
CA MET A 347 -20.05 16.56 11.08
C MET A 347 -21.12 17.15 10.15
N LEU A 348 -21.26 16.62 8.93
CA LEU A 348 -22.24 17.09 7.94
C LEU A 348 -23.69 16.79 8.37
N ASP A 349 -23.92 15.65 9.02
CA ASP A 349 -25.21 15.22 9.57
C ASP A 349 -25.67 16.19 10.68
N PRO A 350 -26.81 16.90 10.50
CA PRO A 350 -27.34 17.81 11.52
C PRO A 350 -27.66 17.12 12.86
N LYS A 351 -27.84 15.79 12.87
CA LYS A 351 -28.07 15.04 14.11
C LYS A 351 -26.76 14.68 14.81
N HIS A 352 -25.62 14.74 14.12
CA HIS A 352 -24.31 14.27 14.56
C HIS A 352 -24.33 12.84 15.11
N ILE A 353 -25.07 11.94 14.46
CA ILE A 353 -25.39 10.63 15.04
C ILE A 353 -24.15 9.76 15.28
N PHE A 354 -23.15 9.84 14.39
CA PHE A 354 -21.88 9.10 14.51
C PHE A 354 -21.09 9.50 15.78
N PHE A 355 -21.16 10.77 16.17
CA PHE A 355 -20.55 11.26 17.40
C PHE A 355 -21.45 10.99 18.62
N LYS A 356 -22.74 11.30 18.55
CA LYS A 356 -23.67 11.13 19.69
C LYS A 356 -23.82 9.68 20.16
N ASN A 357 -23.72 8.71 19.26
CA ASN A 357 -23.77 7.28 19.60
C ASN A 357 -22.40 6.69 19.97
N ASN A 358 -21.38 7.52 20.20
CA ASN A 358 -20.01 7.13 20.55
C ASN A 358 -19.27 6.28 19.51
N SER A 359 -19.77 6.12 18.27
CA SER A 359 -19.03 5.43 17.21
C SER A 359 -17.70 6.15 16.91
N ALA A 360 -17.73 7.49 16.81
CA ALA A 360 -16.51 8.28 16.63
C ALA A 360 -15.54 8.15 17.83
N ARG A 361 -16.07 7.95 19.04
CA ARG A 361 -15.24 7.74 20.25
C ARG A 361 -14.52 6.40 20.19
N LYS A 362 -15.22 5.31 19.84
CA LYS A 362 -14.60 3.99 19.64
C LYS A 362 -13.51 4.03 18.57
N ALA A 363 -13.76 4.74 17.46
CA ALA A 363 -12.78 4.97 16.41
C ALA A 363 -11.53 5.72 16.93
N ALA A 364 -11.71 6.82 17.69
CA ALA A 364 -10.60 7.57 18.26
C ALA A 364 -9.81 6.77 19.33
N ASP A 365 -10.50 5.98 20.17
CA ASP A 365 -9.85 5.10 21.14
C ASP A 365 -8.99 4.03 20.46
N TYR A 366 -9.47 3.50 19.33
CA TYR A 366 -8.69 2.60 18.47
C TYR A 366 -7.46 3.30 17.90
N ASP A 367 -7.60 4.53 17.38
CA ASP A 367 -6.48 5.31 16.87
C ASP A 367 -5.39 5.50 17.93
N VAL A 368 -5.78 5.86 19.17
CA VAL A 368 -4.86 5.99 20.30
C VAL A 368 -4.12 4.68 20.60
N ALA A 369 -4.80 3.54 20.51
CA ALA A 369 -4.22 2.23 20.80
C ALA A 369 -3.15 1.80 19.79
N VAL A 370 -3.28 2.18 18.51
CA VAL A 370 -2.38 1.77 17.42
C VAL A 370 -1.24 2.76 17.13
N ILE A 371 -1.21 3.90 17.83
CA ILE A 371 -0.13 4.89 17.75
C ILE A 371 0.99 4.55 18.74
N ASN A 372 2.20 4.40 18.23
CA ASN A 372 3.38 4.18 19.07
C ASN A 372 3.84 5.48 19.79
N SER A 373 4.80 5.37 20.71
CA SER A 373 5.23 6.51 21.52
C SER A 373 5.95 7.61 20.74
N GLN A 374 6.32 7.37 19.48
CA GLN A 374 6.86 8.38 18.56
C GLN A 374 5.79 9.12 17.75
N GLY A 375 4.53 8.70 17.84
CA GLY A 375 3.46 9.28 17.03
C GLY A 375 3.36 8.65 15.63
N TYR A 376 3.88 7.45 15.44
CA TYR A 376 3.72 6.67 14.20
C TYR A 376 2.65 5.59 14.37
N ILE A 377 1.86 5.36 13.33
CA ILE A 377 1.14 4.10 13.14
C ILE A 377 2.01 3.11 12.34
N PRO A 378 1.92 1.80 12.61
CA PRO A 378 2.58 0.80 11.77
C PRO A 378 2.02 0.78 10.34
N ASN A 379 2.89 0.54 9.37
CA ASN A 379 2.51 0.36 7.96
C ASN A 379 2.00 -1.08 7.75
N ALA A 380 0.80 -1.36 8.24
CA ALA A 380 0.13 -2.66 8.11
C ALA A 380 -0.96 -2.59 7.03
N GLY A 381 -1.01 -3.59 6.16
CA GLY A 381 -1.84 -3.57 4.96
C GLY A 381 -1.30 -2.61 3.89
N ASP A 382 -2.15 -2.28 2.92
CA ASP A 382 -1.82 -1.31 1.86
C ASP A 382 -1.43 0.03 2.52
N SER A 383 -0.16 0.42 2.44
CA SER A 383 0.36 1.55 3.24
C SER A 383 1.54 2.27 2.58
N ASP A 384 1.85 3.46 3.09
CA ASP A 384 3.01 4.28 2.68
C ASP A 384 3.57 5.04 3.88
N ILE A 385 4.89 5.23 3.94
CA ILE A 385 5.57 5.84 5.09
C ILE A 385 5.19 7.31 5.31
N LEU A 386 4.68 8.01 4.30
CA LEU A 386 4.20 9.39 4.50
C LEU A 386 2.77 9.44 5.09
N ARG A 387 2.09 8.30 5.27
CA ARG A 387 0.71 8.19 5.77
C ARG A 387 0.64 7.64 7.19
N GLN A 388 1.48 8.13 8.10
CA GLN A 388 1.73 7.48 9.39
C GLN A 388 1.14 8.16 10.62
N PHE A 389 0.00 8.85 10.48
CA PHE A 389 -0.72 9.36 11.64
C PHE A 389 -2.20 9.69 11.32
N PRO A 390 -3.19 9.26 12.14
CA PRO A 390 -4.60 9.58 11.97
C PRO A 390 -4.95 10.96 12.55
N GLY A 391 -4.19 11.99 12.18
CA GLY A 391 -4.27 13.31 12.82
C GLY A 391 -5.62 13.99 12.67
N TYR A 392 -6.29 13.80 11.53
CA TYR A 392 -7.59 14.40 11.24
C TYR A 392 -8.69 13.90 12.17
N CYS A 393 -8.78 12.58 12.37
CA CYS A 393 -9.81 11.98 13.21
C CYS A 393 -9.58 12.34 14.68
N LEU A 394 -8.32 12.30 15.14
CA LEU A 394 -7.97 12.66 16.51
C LEU A 394 -8.25 14.13 16.84
N CYS A 395 -7.88 15.09 15.97
CA CYS A 395 -8.18 16.50 16.26
C CYS A 395 -9.68 16.80 16.20
N ALA A 396 -10.42 16.18 15.26
CA ALA A 396 -11.87 16.30 15.21
C ALA A 396 -12.56 15.69 16.45
N ALA A 397 -12.08 14.52 16.93
CA ALA A 397 -12.58 13.88 18.15
C ALA A 397 -12.26 14.74 19.39
N ALA A 398 -11.03 15.22 19.51
CA ALA A 398 -10.60 16.09 20.60
C ALA A 398 -11.48 17.35 20.67
N ALA A 399 -11.72 18.00 19.52
CA ALA A 399 -12.57 19.18 19.44
C ALA A 399 -14.04 18.90 19.77
N TYR A 400 -14.62 17.82 19.22
CA TYR A 400 -16.03 17.51 19.44
C TYR A 400 -16.32 17.13 20.90
N TYR A 401 -15.46 16.29 21.49
CA TYR A 401 -15.66 15.77 22.85
C TYR A 401 -14.98 16.61 23.93
N HIS A 402 -14.19 17.62 23.56
CA HIS A 402 -13.31 18.36 24.47
C HIS A 402 -12.37 17.42 25.26
N ASP A 403 -11.85 16.39 24.59
CA ASP A 403 -11.10 15.30 25.23
C ASP A 403 -9.59 15.59 25.28
N PRO A 404 -9.02 15.83 26.47
CA PRO A 404 -7.62 16.21 26.60
C PRO A 404 -6.62 15.09 26.30
N GLU A 405 -7.07 13.83 26.29
CA GLU A 405 -6.22 12.67 25.98
C GLU A 405 -6.01 12.52 24.48
N TYR A 406 -7.07 12.71 23.68
CA TYR A 406 -6.96 12.76 22.22
C TYR A 406 -6.08 13.93 21.77
N GLU A 407 -6.25 15.09 22.41
CA GLU A 407 -5.43 16.26 22.12
C GLU A 407 -3.95 16.02 22.48
N TYR A 408 -3.67 15.32 23.58
CA TYR A 408 -2.31 14.93 23.95
C TYR A 408 -1.66 14.06 22.87
N VAL A 409 -2.33 12.98 22.44
CA VAL A 409 -1.81 12.08 21.39
C VAL A 409 -1.63 12.83 20.07
N TYR A 410 -2.60 13.67 19.68
CA TYR A 410 -2.50 14.55 18.52
C TYR A 410 -1.29 15.51 18.59
N LYS A 411 -1.01 16.12 19.76
CA LYS A 411 0.10 17.08 19.95
C LYS A 411 1.48 16.45 20.12
N ARG A 412 1.59 15.15 20.34
CA ARG A 412 2.89 14.45 20.42
C ARG A 412 3.59 14.34 19.07
N THR A 413 2.83 14.24 17.99
CA THR A 413 3.37 14.05 16.65
C THR A 413 3.75 15.40 16.02
N PRO A 414 4.89 15.52 15.32
CA PRO A 414 5.25 16.76 14.62
C PRO A 414 4.16 17.21 13.63
N GLU A 415 3.97 18.53 13.49
CA GLU A 415 2.98 19.13 12.58
C GLU A 415 3.06 18.55 11.15
N SER A 416 4.28 18.32 10.65
CA SER A 416 4.52 17.77 9.32
C SER A 416 3.94 16.38 9.08
N GLN A 417 3.74 15.59 10.13
CA GLN A 417 3.16 14.25 10.05
C GLN A 417 1.66 14.26 10.37
N ARG A 418 1.22 15.06 11.34
CA ARG A 418 -0.20 15.08 11.76
C ARG A 418 -1.13 15.97 10.94
N GLY A 419 -0.59 16.98 10.26
CA GLY A 419 -1.38 18.02 9.58
C GLY A 419 -1.80 17.69 8.15
N TYR A 420 -1.45 16.51 7.61
CA TYR A 420 -1.71 16.21 6.20
C TYR A 420 -2.23 14.79 5.96
N CYS A 421 -3.40 14.73 5.30
CA CYS A 421 -4.10 13.49 4.96
C CYS A 421 -3.96 13.08 3.48
N GLY A 422 -2.92 13.53 2.78
CA GLY A 422 -2.57 12.99 1.47
C GLY A 422 -3.22 13.60 0.25
N PRO A 423 -2.76 13.18 -0.94
CA PRO A 423 -3.20 13.80 -2.18
C PRO A 423 -4.55 13.29 -2.68
N ILE A 424 -5.17 12.29 -2.07
CA ILE A 424 -6.39 11.66 -2.63
C ILE A 424 -7.68 12.06 -1.90
N THR A 425 -7.63 12.50 -0.63
CA THR A 425 -8.83 12.40 0.20
C THR A 425 -9.34 13.71 0.80
N TYR A 426 -8.73 14.23 1.85
CA TYR A 426 -9.35 15.29 2.66
C TYR A 426 -8.49 16.56 2.69
N PRO A 427 -9.02 17.73 2.30
CA PRO A 427 -8.30 18.97 2.54
C PRO A 427 -8.13 19.16 4.07
N PRO A 428 -6.93 19.51 4.54
CA PRO A 428 -6.65 19.51 5.97
C PRO A 428 -7.43 20.61 6.71
N ARG A 429 -7.83 20.28 7.95
CA ARG A 429 -8.47 21.16 8.93
C ARG A 429 -7.90 20.83 10.30
N SER A 430 -7.59 21.84 11.10
CA SER A 430 -6.89 21.65 12.39
C SER A 430 -7.84 21.41 13.55
N PHE A 431 -9.11 21.82 13.44
CA PHE A 431 -10.13 21.73 14.50
C PHE A 431 -9.67 22.32 15.85
N GLU A 432 -8.78 23.31 15.84
CA GLU A 432 -8.17 23.82 17.08
C GLU A 432 -9.16 24.74 17.81
N ILE A 433 -9.58 24.31 18.99
CA ILE A 433 -10.52 25.03 19.88
C ILE A 433 -9.95 25.32 21.28
N GLY A 434 -8.65 25.06 21.49
CA GLY A 434 -7.98 25.32 22.77
C GLY A 434 -8.15 24.21 23.81
N VAL A 435 -8.31 22.95 23.38
CA VAL A 435 -8.40 21.80 24.30
C VAL A 435 -7.04 21.64 25.04
N PRO A 436 -7.03 21.50 26.38
CA PRO A 436 -5.82 21.21 27.13
C PRO A 436 -5.34 19.77 26.86
N THR A 437 -4.12 19.41 27.26
CA THR A 437 -3.58 18.05 27.08
C THR A 437 -3.50 17.29 28.41
N SER A 438 -3.79 15.98 28.38
CA SER A 438 -3.55 15.05 29.48
C SER A 438 -3.06 13.69 28.98
N ILE A 439 -2.17 13.04 29.74
CA ILE A 439 -1.63 11.73 29.36
C ILE A 439 -2.75 10.66 29.49
N PRO A 440 -3.00 9.83 28.46
CA PRO A 440 -3.92 8.69 28.53
C PRO A 440 -3.34 7.60 29.45
N LYS A 441 -3.68 7.66 30.74
CA LYS A 441 -3.13 6.77 31.77
C LYS A 441 -3.76 5.38 31.73
N ASP A 442 -5.04 5.30 31.36
CA ASP A 442 -5.78 4.05 31.20
C ASP A 442 -5.25 3.20 30.04
N LYS A 443 -4.54 3.82 29.08
CA LYS A 443 -3.86 3.13 27.97
C LYS A 443 -2.47 2.60 28.33
N ILE A 444 -1.98 2.77 29.57
CA ILE A 444 -0.70 2.20 30.02
C ILE A 444 -0.93 0.78 30.59
N GLY A 445 -0.26 -0.21 30.01
CA GLY A 445 -0.48 -1.63 30.29
C GLY A 445 -0.92 -2.36 29.04
N ILE A 446 -1.89 -3.27 29.19
CA ILE A 446 -2.45 -4.06 28.08
C ILE A 446 -3.80 -3.45 27.69
N THR A 447 -3.94 -3.02 26.44
CA THR A 447 -5.19 -2.52 25.86
C THR A 447 -5.68 -3.51 24.81
N ILE A 448 -6.97 -3.87 24.86
CA ILE A 448 -7.62 -4.77 23.90
C ILE A 448 -8.69 -3.97 23.16
N SER A 449 -8.51 -3.79 21.85
CA SER A 449 -9.53 -3.24 20.98
C SER A 449 -10.49 -4.36 20.59
N ALA A 450 -11.78 -4.22 20.92
CA ALA A 450 -12.78 -5.23 20.59
C ALA A 450 -13.10 -5.27 19.09
N VAL A 451 -13.42 -6.45 18.57
CA VAL A 451 -13.94 -6.61 17.20
C VAL A 451 -15.31 -5.92 17.10
N ASP A 452 -15.52 -5.13 16.04
CA ASP A 452 -16.84 -4.56 15.77
C ASP A 452 -17.82 -5.67 15.31
N PRO A 453 -19.03 -5.77 15.89
CA PRO A 453 -20.00 -6.79 15.51
C PRO A 453 -20.30 -6.84 14.02
N ILE A 454 -20.19 -5.72 13.30
CA ILE A 454 -20.45 -5.65 11.86
C ILE A 454 -19.44 -6.49 11.04
N VAL A 455 -18.21 -6.65 11.53
CA VAL A 455 -17.17 -7.49 10.89
C VAL A 455 -17.36 -8.94 11.28
N TYR A 456 -17.57 -9.21 12.57
CA TYR A 456 -17.75 -10.57 13.10
C TYR A 456 -18.97 -11.27 12.49
N ASN A 457 -20.11 -10.57 12.41
CA ASN A 457 -21.36 -11.15 11.94
C ASN A 457 -21.45 -11.26 10.41
N ALA A 458 -20.51 -10.70 9.65
CA ALA A 458 -20.53 -10.71 8.18
C ALA A 458 -20.72 -12.12 7.61
N TRP A 459 -20.09 -13.13 8.21
CA TRP A 459 -20.21 -14.53 7.80
C TRP A 459 -21.58 -15.16 8.10
N ASN A 460 -22.21 -14.78 9.20
CA ASN A 460 -23.54 -15.28 9.58
C ASN A 460 -24.63 -14.58 8.76
N ASP A 461 -24.55 -13.25 8.65
CA ASP A 461 -25.60 -12.43 8.06
C ASP A 461 -25.51 -12.39 6.53
N HIS A 462 -24.29 -12.45 5.98
CA HIS A 462 -24.01 -12.21 4.56
C HIS A 462 -22.95 -13.16 3.96
N PRO A 463 -23.12 -14.50 4.07
CA PRO A 463 -22.09 -15.48 3.69
C PRO A 463 -21.58 -15.35 2.24
N GLY A 464 -22.43 -14.90 1.30
CA GLY A 464 -22.04 -14.74 -0.11
C GLY A 464 -21.06 -13.59 -0.40
N ILE A 465 -20.82 -12.70 0.56
CA ILE A 465 -19.88 -11.57 0.45
C ILE A 465 -18.96 -11.41 1.67
N ALA A 466 -19.06 -12.31 2.65
CA ALA A 466 -18.34 -12.21 3.92
C ALA A 466 -16.82 -12.18 3.76
N GLU A 467 -16.27 -12.90 2.77
CA GLU A 467 -14.85 -12.89 2.44
C GLU A 467 -14.31 -11.49 2.08
N GLN A 468 -15.17 -10.53 1.73
CA GLN A 468 -14.74 -9.16 1.49
C GLN A 468 -14.48 -8.39 2.78
N ALA A 469 -15.13 -8.78 3.89
CA ALA A 469 -14.90 -8.21 5.21
C ALA A 469 -13.75 -8.88 5.92
N VAL A 470 -13.66 -10.22 5.82
CA VAL A 470 -12.71 -11.02 6.58
C VAL A 470 -12.58 -12.42 5.95
N ASP A 471 -11.36 -12.96 5.88
CA ASP A 471 -11.04 -14.10 5.01
C ASP A 471 -11.70 -15.43 5.39
N THR A 472 -11.98 -15.65 6.69
CA THR A 472 -12.51 -16.90 7.23
C THR A 472 -13.50 -16.67 8.36
N TYR A 473 -14.34 -17.69 8.63
CA TYR A 473 -15.33 -17.70 9.70
C TYR A 473 -14.69 -17.65 11.11
N PRO A 474 -15.28 -16.95 12.10
CA PRO A 474 -14.76 -16.95 13.47
C PRO A 474 -14.97 -18.29 14.21
N GLU A 475 -13.90 -18.90 14.69
CA GLU A 475 -13.90 -20.16 15.46
C GLU A 475 -14.10 -19.97 16.98
N ALA A 476 -14.24 -18.72 17.41
CA ALA A 476 -14.39 -18.32 18.82
C ALA A 476 -15.52 -17.29 18.97
N PRO A 477 -16.19 -17.23 20.13
CA PRO A 477 -17.20 -16.21 20.40
C PRO A 477 -16.56 -14.81 20.39
N ILE A 478 -17.32 -13.80 19.97
CA ILE A 478 -16.82 -12.43 19.75
C ILE A 478 -16.15 -11.82 20.99
N GLU A 479 -16.60 -12.18 22.20
CA GLU A 479 -16.04 -11.67 23.47
C GLU A 479 -14.62 -12.16 23.72
N LYS A 480 -14.19 -13.22 23.03
CA LYS A 480 -12.81 -13.71 23.05
C LYS A 480 -12.00 -13.26 21.83
N CYS A 481 -12.64 -12.67 20.83
CA CYS A 481 -11.95 -12.11 19.68
C CYS A 481 -11.54 -10.66 19.96
N PHE A 482 -10.46 -10.21 19.32
CA PHE A 482 -10.00 -8.83 19.41
C PHE A 482 -9.57 -8.33 18.03
N ASP A 483 -9.62 -7.01 17.83
CA ASP A 483 -9.16 -6.34 16.62
C ASP A 483 -7.66 -6.09 16.67
N LYS A 484 -7.21 -5.45 17.76
CA LYS A 484 -5.79 -5.17 18.04
C LYS A 484 -5.51 -5.33 19.53
N LEU A 485 -4.30 -5.77 19.86
CA LEU A 485 -3.80 -5.82 21.24
C LEU A 485 -2.54 -4.98 21.35
N THR A 486 -2.55 -4.04 22.29
CA THR A 486 -1.41 -3.15 22.56
C THR A 486 -0.85 -3.42 23.94
N MET A 487 0.47 -3.57 24.07
CA MET A 487 1.17 -3.50 25.36
C MET A 487 2.07 -2.26 25.38
N ARG A 488 1.94 -1.41 26.39
CA ARG A 488 2.86 -0.26 26.58
C ARG A 488 3.20 0.01 28.03
N THR A 489 4.43 0.46 28.27
CA THR A 489 4.93 0.79 29.62
C THR A 489 4.80 2.28 29.96
N GLY A 490 4.59 3.13 28.97
CA GLY A 490 4.35 4.56 29.14
C GLY A 490 4.24 5.26 27.78
N TRP A 491 4.33 6.60 27.76
CA TRP A 491 4.23 7.42 26.54
C TRP A 491 5.55 8.11 26.16
N ASN A 492 6.64 7.95 26.90
CA ASN A 492 7.94 8.47 26.49
C ASN A 492 8.48 7.72 25.28
N ILE A 493 9.32 8.38 24.48
CA ILE A 493 9.92 7.77 23.28
C ILE A 493 10.76 6.51 23.59
N THR A 494 11.25 6.37 24.82
CA THR A 494 12.03 5.22 25.29
C THR A 494 11.19 4.09 25.87
N ASP A 495 9.90 4.32 26.10
CA ASP A 495 9.00 3.32 26.67
C ASP A 495 8.70 2.22 25.65
N ASP A 496 8.35 1.05 26.16
CA ASP A 496 7.98 -0.10 25.34
C ASP A 496 6.61 0.15 24.72
N TYR A 497 6.48 -0.26 23.46
CA TYR A 497 5.21 -0.32 22.75
C TYR A 497 5.23 -1.56 21.85
N LEU A 498 4.22 -2.42 22.00
CA LEU A 498 4.00 -3.59 21.17
C LEU A 498 2.57 -3.55 20.63
N LEU A 499 2.40 -3.77 19.33
CA LEU A 499 1.10 -3.91 18.68
C LEU A 499 1.00 -5.27 17.98
N ILE A 500 -0.07 -6.02 18.30
CA ILE A 500 -0.40 -7.31 17.71
C ILE A 500 -1.72 -7.21 16.95
N ASP A 501 -1.77 -7.81 15.77
CA ASP A 501 -3.02 -7.93 15.02
C ASP A 501 -3.91 -9.06 15.54
N GLY A 502 -5.20 -8.79 15.74
CA GLY A 502 -6.20 -9.78 16.11
C GLY A 502 -7.11 -10.23 14.96
N LEU A 503 -7.10 -9.47 13.86
CA LEU A 503 -7.86 -9.75 12.65
C LEU A 503 -6.91 -10.02 11.48
N GLY A 504 -7.34 -10.89 10.56
CA GLY A 504 -6.62 -11.17 9.33
C GLY A 504 -7.57 -11.18 8.13
N GLY A 505 -7.11 -10.64 7.01
CA GLY A 505 -7.87 -10.54 5.78
C GLY A 505 -8.77 -9.32 5.71
N GLY A 506 -9.58 -9.24 4.64
CA GLY A 506 -10.42 -8.07 4.35
C GLY A 506 -9.83 -7.12 3.30
N SER A 507 -10.48 -5.96 3.11
CA SER A 507 -10.04 -4.99 2.10
C SER A 507 -8.80 -4.22 2.56
N HIS A 508 -7.81 -4.06 1.68
CA HIS A 508 -6.57 -3.30 1.96
C HIS A 508 -5.76 -3.79 3.18
N SER A 509 -6.08 -4.97 3.72
CA SER A 509 -5.36 -5.72 4.76
C SER A 509 -4.84 -7.03 4.18
N TYR A 510 -4.07 -7.77 4.97
CA TYR A 510 -3.47 -9.03 4.57
C TYR A 510 -3.86 -10.15 5.53
N ALA A 511 -3.53 -11.38 5.18
CA ALA A 511 -3.86 -12.56 6.00
C ALA A 511 -2.83 -12.73 7.14
N ASP A 512 -2.82 -11.77 8.08
CA ASP A 512 -1.76 -11.56 9.08
C ASP A 512 -2.26 -11.54 10.54
N ALA A 513 -3.36 -12.24 10.84
CA ALA A 513 -3.83 -12.42 12.21
C ALA A 513 -2.71 -12.97 13.14
N MET A 514 -2.60 -12.42 14.34
CA MET A 514 -1.52 -12.63 15.33
C MET A 514 -0.12 -12.15 14.91
N SER A 515 0.02 -11.41 13.80
CA SER A 515 1.27 -10.77 13.39
C SER A 515 1.69 -9.66 14.35
N ILE A 516 3.01 -9.47 14.48
CA ILE A 516 3.60 -8.34 15.21
C ILE A 516 3.69 -7.15 14.26
N LEU A 517 2.88 -6.11 14.50
CA LEU A 517 2.83 -4.94 13.62
C LEU A 517 3.91 -3.91 13.95
N ASP A 518 4.22 -3.71 15.22
CA ASP A 518 5.34 -2.86 15.68
C ASP A 518 5.76 -3.28 17.09
N TYR A 519 7.07 -3.37 17.30
CA TYR A 519 7.68 -3.41 18.63
C TYR A 519 8.73 -2.30 18.72
N GLN A 520 8.45 -1.31 19.57
CA GLN A 520 9.31 -0.19 19.86
C GLN A 520 9.84 -0.27 21.29
N ASN A 521 11.13 -0.02 21.44
CA ASN A 521 11.81 0.11 22.73
C ASN A 521 13.04 1.03 22.56
N LEU A 522 13.36 1.83 23.58
CA LEU A 522 14.53 2.73 23.61
C LEU A 522 14.59 3.71 22.42
N GLY A 523 13.44 4.11 21.87
CA GLY A 523 13.34 5.09 20.78
C GLY A 523 13.55 4.52 19.37
N ILE A 524 13.46 3.20 19.19
CA ILE A 524 13.56 2.54 17.88
C ILE A 524 12.43 1.51 17.75
N SER A 525 11.75 1.49 16.61
CA SER A 525 10.90 0.37 16.17
C SER A 525 11.78 -0.73 15.58
N TRP A 526 11.82 -1.89 16.23
CA TRP A 526 12.75 -2.99 15.94
C TRP A 526 12.13 -4.12 15.14
N ILE A 527 10.88 -4.48 15.45
CA ILE A 527 10.07 -5.43 14.68
C ILE A 527 8.93 -4.62 14.07
N VAL A 528 8.68 -4.76 12.77
CA VAL A 528 7.69 -3.93 12.06
C VAL A 528 6.91 -4.74 11.03
N ALA A 529 5.72 -4.27 10.66
CA ALA A 529 5.01 -4.69 9.46
C ALA A 529 5.72 -4.11 8.22
N GLU A 530 5.46 -2.85 7.87
CA GLU A 530 6.04 -2.20 6.67
C GLU A 530 5.75 -2.98 5.38
N ASP A 531 4.47 -3.33 5.19
CA ASP A 531 4.02 -4.17 4.08
C ASP A 531 4.05 -3.45 2.73
N SER A 532 3.80 -2.14 2.75
CA SER A 532 3.58 -1.36 1.53
C SER A 532 2.45 -1.96 0.67
N LEU A 533 2.47 -1.77 -0.65
CA LEU A 533 1.54 -2.36 -1.61
C LEU A 533 2.07 -3.65 -2.25
N HIS A 534 3.23 -4.17 -1.81
CA HIS A 534 4.02 -5.10 -2.60
C HIS A 534 4.23 -6.47 -1.95
N TRP A 535 3.91 -6.62 -0.66
CA TRP A 535 4.25 -7.80 0.15
C TRP A 535 3.03 -8.41 0.87
N PRO A 536 1.94 -8.76 0.17
CA PRO A 536 0.70 -9.24 0.78
C PRO A 536 0.81 -10.65 1.37
N GLU A 537 1.82 -11.44 0.99
CA GLU A 537 1.91 -12.86 1.32
C GLU A 537 2.27 -13.07 2.81
N PRO A 538 1.60 -14.00 3.54
CA PRO A 538 1.83 -14.26 4.97
C PRO A 538 3.30 -14.47 5.35
N GLU A 539 4.08 -15.13 4.49
CA GLU A 539 5.51 -15.36 4.73
C GLU A 539 6.36 -14.08 4.74
N ASN A 540 5.83 -12.95 4.25
CA ASN A 540 6.49 -11.66 4.39
C ASN A 540 6.15 -11.00 5.72
N HIS A 541 5.28 -11.54 6.58
CA HIS A 541 4.82 -10.92 7.83
C HIS A 541 5.59 -11.33 9.07
N SER A 542 5.48 -10.59 10.18
CA SER A 542 6.11 -10.95 11.46
C SER A 542 5.23 -11.94 12.25
N MET A 543 5.01 -13.11 11.64
CA MET A 543 4.05 -14.13 12.07
C MET A 543 4.58 -15.54 11.81
N LEU A 544 3.86 -16.55 12.30
CA LEU A 544 4.12 -17.96 11.97
C LEU A 544 3.25 -18.41 10.78
N THR A 545 3.82 -19.17 9.86
CA THR A 545 3.12 -19.79 8.73
C THR A 545 3.18 -21.32 8.82
N ILE A 546 2.07 -21.98 8.46
CA ILE A 546 1.93 -23.45 8.50
C ILE A 546 1.52 -23.97 7.12
N TYR A 547 2.36 -24.83 6.56
CA TYR A 547 2.09 -25.53 5.30
C TYR A 547 2.07 -27.03 5.52
N LYS A 548 1.16 -27.74 4.84
CA LYS A 548 0.99 -29.18 4.97
C LYS A 548 0.86 -29.83 3.59
N ASP A 549 1.64 -30.87 3.34
CA ASP A 549 1.58 -31.71 2.13
C ASP A 549 1.60 -30.89 0.81
N GLY A 550 2.44 -29.86 0.76
CA GLY A 550 2.62 -29.02 -0.43
C GLY A 550 1.50 -28.03 -0.70
N LYS A 551 0.53 -27.92 0.21
CA LYS A 551 -0.67 -27.11 0.06
C LYS A 551 -0.73 -26.03 1.14
N LYS A 552 -1.46 -24.96 0.83
CA LYS A 552 -1.85 -23.93 1.80
C LYS A 552 -3.36 -23.92 1.96
N GLU A 553 -3.79 -23.41 3.11
CA GLU A 553 -5.16 -23.02 3.39
C GLU A 553 -5.17 -21.54 3.77
N LYS A 554 -6.35 -20.93 3.84
CA LYS A 554 -6.50 -19.56 4.34
C LYS A 554 -6.02 -19.49 5.79
N VAL A 555 -5.38 -18.39 6.16
CA VAL A 555 -5.03 -18.11 7.55
C VAL A 555 -6.35 -17.85 8.31
N PRO A 556 -6.59 -18.48 9.48
CA PRO A 556 -7.74 -18.16 10.30
C PRO A 556 -7.72 -16.68 10.70
N ALA A 557 -8.86 -16.02 10.55
CA ALA A 557 -8.92 -14.57 10.54
C ALA A 557 -9.18 -13.94 11.92
N PHE A 558 -9.63 -14.72 12.89
CA PHE A 558 -10.01 -14.23 14.22
C PHE A 558 -9.16 -14.87 15.29
N ALA A 559 -8.26 -14.08 15.89
CA ALA A 559 -7.47 -14.51 17.03
C ALA A 559 -8.37 -14.67 18.27
N GLU A 560 -8.31 -15.84 18.92
CA GLU A 560 -8.93 -16.07 20.23
C GLU A 560 -7.96 -15.65 21.32
N LEU A 561 -8.33 -14.67 22.13
CA LEU A 561 -7.60 -14.30 23.34
C LEU A 561 -7.82 -15.37 24.43
N LEU A 562 -6.73 -16.00 24.87
CA LEU A 562 -6.75 -17.01 25.93
C LEU A 562 -6.64 -16.37 27.32
N GLY A 563 -5.94 -15.24 27.43
CA GLY A 563 -5.85 -14.47 28.67
C GLY A 563 -4.74 -13.43 28.64
N THR A 564 -4.82 -12.50 29.59
CA THR A 564 -3.79 -11.48 29.82
C THR A 564 -3.50 -11.37 31.32
N ARG A 565 -2.28 -10.93 31.67
CA ARG A 565 -1.87 -10.70 33.05
C ARG A 565 -0.88 -9.55 33.10
N LYS A 566 -0.99 -8.70 34.13
CA LYS A 566 0.04 -7.74 34.53
C LYS A 566 0.39 -8.03 35.98
N ASP A 567 1.68 -8.17 36.29
CA ASP A 567 2.13 -8.40 37.67
C ASP A 567 2.52 -7.11 38.40
N GLN A 568 2.97 -7.25 39.65
CA GLN A 568 3.33 -6.13 40.51
C GLN A 568 4.59 -5.39 40.04
N ASP A 569 5.48 -6.07 39.31
CA ASP A 569 6.68 -5.48 38.71
C ASP A 569 6.38 -4.80 37.36
N GLY A 570 5.12 -4.87 36.91
CA GLY A 570 4.66 -4.30 35.65
C GLY A 570 4.95 -5.19 34.44
N ASN A 571 5.41 -6.42 34.62
CA ASN A 571 5.56 -7.37 33.52
C ASN A 571 4.20 -7.72 32.95
N MET A 572 4.12 -7.83 31.63
CA MET A 572 2.88 -8.05 30.91
C MET A 572 2.94 -9.38 30.16
N TYR A 573 1.87 -10.15 30.27
CA TYR A 573 1.70 -11.42 29.58
C TYR A 573 0.38 -11.43 28.81
N ALA A 574 0.39 -11.99 27.61
CA ALA A 574 -0.81 -12.30 26.84
C ALA A 574 -0.64 -13.65 26.13
N ALA A 575 -1.72 -14.40 26.00
CA ALA A 575 -1.78 -15.62 25.21
C ALA A 575 -2.98 -15.58 24.27
N MET A 576 -2.77 -16.05 23.05
CA MET A 576 -3.77 -16.04 21.97
C MET A 576 -3.62 -17.27 21.08
N ARG A 577 -4.67 -17.60 20.33
CA ARG A 577 -4.73 -18.79 19.48
C ARG A 577 -5.44 -18.53 18.16
N LEU A 578 -4.90 -19.12 17.09
CA LEU A 578 -5.62 -19.43 15.86
C LEU A 578 -5.85 -20.95 15.77
N LYS A 579 -7.11 -21.35 15.60
CA LYS A 579 -7.49 -22.76 15.47
C LYS A 579 -7.50 -23.19 14.01
N ASN A 580 -7.30 -24.47 13.76
CA ASN A 580 -7.50 -25.09 12.44
C ASN A 580 -6.68 -24.42 11.31
N PHE A 581 -5.50 -23.86 11.62
CA PHE A 581 -4.60 -23.34 10.61
C PHE A 581 -3.88 -24.48 9.88
N ASN A 582 -4.38 -24.82 8.68
CA ASN A 582 -3.82 -25.84 7.79
C ASN A 582 -3.62 -27.22 8.46
N GLY A 583 -4.57 -27.61 9.30
CA GLY A 583 -4.53 -28.87 10.07
C GLY A 583 -3.78 -28.80 11.41
N ALA A 584 -3.49 -27.61 11.93
CA ALA A 584 -2.88 -27.41 13.25
C ALA A 584 -3.50 -26.23 14.00
N ASP A 585 -3.37 -26.21 15.32
CA ASP A 585 -3.60 -25.01 16.13
C ASP A 585 -2.28 -24.26 16.31
N TRP A 586 -2.31 -22.93 16.22
CA TRP A 586 -1.20 -22.06 16.54
C TRP A 586 -1.53 -21.22 17.78
N ILE A 587 -0.72 -21.33 18.82
CA ILE A 587 -0.81 -20.57 20.07
C ILE A 587 0.41 -19.65 20.17
N ARG A 588 0.19 -18.35 20.42
CA ARG A 588 1.24 -17.37 20.67
C ARG A 588 1.14 -16.86 22.10
N GLU A 589 2.22 -16.99 22.86
CA GLU A 589 2.39 -16.40 24.18
C GLU A 589 3.41 -15.26 24.10
N ILE A 590 3.10 -14.13 24.74
CA ILE A 590 3.92 -12.93 24.73
C ILE A 590 4.22 -12.56 26.18
N PHE A 591 5.49 -12.35 26.49
CA PHE A 591 5.93 -11.87 27.80
C PHE A 591 6.84 -10.65 27.64
N LEU A 592 6.34 -9.48 28.05
CA LEU A 592 7.07 -8.21 28.02
C LEU A 592 7.55 -7.88 29.43
N VAL A 593 8.86 -7.72 29.57
CA VAL A 593 9.52 -7.20 30.77
C VAL A 593 9.93 -5.75 30.50
N PRO A 594 9.32 -4.77 31.19
CA PRO A 594 9.51 -3.35 30.92
C PRO A 594 10.99 -2.95 30.78
N HIS A 595 11.29 -2.20 29.71
CA HIS A 595 12.60 -1.66 29.38
C HIS A 595 13.74 -2.69 29.26
N ASN A 596 13.42 -3.99 29.14
CA ASN A 596 14.40 -5.06 29.12
C ASN A 596 14.27 -5.91 27.84
N PHE A 597 13.19 -6.68 27.73
CA PHE A 597 12.95 -7.55 26.57
C PHE A 597 11.46 -7.88 26.38
N VAL A 598 11.14 -8.35 25.18
CA VAL A 598 9.90 -9.07 24.90
C VAL A 598 10.23 -10.46 24.38
N ALA A 599 9.54 -11.47 24.92
CA ALA A 599 9.66 -12.86 24.51
C ALA A 599 8.36 -13.30 23.83
N PHE A 600 8.49 -13.91 22.66
CA PHE A 600 7.43 -14.54 21.89
C PHE A 600 7.64 -16.06 21.93
N HIS A 601 6.59 -16.78 22.29
CA HIS A 601 6.61 -18.23 22.33
C HIS A 601 5.43 -18.77 21.52
N ASP A 602 5.76 -19.34 20.37
CA ASP A 602 4.80 -19.87 19.41
C ASP A 602 4.78 -21.39 19.52
N THR A 603 3.61 -21.98 19.78
CA THR A 603 3.41 -23.42 19.83
C THR A 603 2.39 -23.84 18.77
N VAL A 604 2.80 -24.80 17.93
CA VAL A 604 1.97 -25.45 16.93
C VAL A 604 1.59 -26.85 17.41
N ILE A 605 0.30 -27.17 17.37
CA ILE A 605 -0.26 -28.47 17.75
C ILE A 605 -0.91 -29.10 16.52
N CYS A 606 -0.34 -30.19 16.01
CA CYS A 606 -0.85 -30.87 14.81
C CYS A 606 -2.17 -31.58 15.13
N LEU A 607 -3.23 -31.27 14.38
CA LEU A 607 -4.54 -31.93 14.51
C LEU A 607 -4.71 -33.11 13.54
N THR A 608 -3.92 -33.12 12.46
CA THR A 608 -3.89 -34.15 11.43
C THR A 608 -2.46 -34.60 11.14
N GLU A 609 -2.27 -35.87 10.79
CA GLU A 609 -0.98 -36.37 10.26
C GLU A 609 -0.66 -35.69 8.92
N GLY A 610 0.62 -35.43 8.65
CA GLY A 610 1.07 -34.91 7.35
C GLY A 610 2.54 -34.47 7.34
N ASN A 611 3.01 -34.01 6.19
CA ASN A 611 4.33 -33.38 6.06
C ASN A 611 4.18 -31.87 6.26
N TYR A 612 4.67 -31.37 7.38
CA TYR A 612 4.57 -29.95 7.74
C TYR A 612 5.83 -29.18 7.40
N SER A 613 5.67 -27.95 6.92
CA SER A 613 6.70 -26.92 6.92
C SER A 613 6.18 -25.74 7.72
N ILE A 614 6.86 -25.41 8.83
CA ILE A 614 6.46 -24.38 9.78
C ILE A 614 7.57 -23.33 9.84
N GLU A 615 7.22 -22.08 9.59
CA GLU A 615 8.18 -20.98 9.54
C GLU A 615 7.70 -19.85 10.45
N ASP A 616 8.59 -19.35 11.31
CA ASP A 616 8.35 -18.16 12.13
C ASP A 616 9.22 -17.01 11.61
N HIS A 617 8.60 -15.86 11.37
CA HIS A 617 9.16 -14.76 10.61
C HIS A 617 9.20 -13.47 11.44
N PHE A 618 10.27 -12.70 11.27
CA PHE A 618 10.44 -11.38 11.90
C PHE A 618 11.03 -10.38 10.90
N ARG A 619 10.41 -9.21 10.76
CA ARG A 619 10.93 -8.11 9.93
C ARG A 619 11.61 -7.04 10.76
N ILE A 620 12.89 -6.82 10.47
CA ILE A 620 13.77 -5.91 11.20
C ILE A 620 14.25 -4.81 10.25
N PRO A 621 14.06 -3.51 10.56
CA PRO A 621 14.56 -2.43 9.71
C PRO A 621 16.09 -2.46 9.59
N GLY A 622 16.61 -2.50 8.37
CA GLY A 622 18.03 -2.41 8.03
C GLY A 622 18.80 -3.72 8.13
N ALA A 623 20.12 -3.63 7.96
CA ALA A 623 21.00 -4.81 7.97
C ALA A 623 21.14 -5.43 9.38
N VAL A 624 21.19 -6.76 9.43
CA VAL A 624 21.50 -7.55 10.62
C VAL A 624 22.58 -8.59 10.30
N LYS A 625 23.23 -9.11 11.33
CA LYS A 625 24.13 -10.27 11.26
C LYS A 625 23.39 -11.50 11.78
N LEU A 626 23.47 -12.60 11.05
CA LEU A 626 22.97 -13.91 11.47
C LEU A 626 24.09 -14.70 12.14
N ASP A 627 23.82 -15.31 13.28
CA ASP A 627 24.69 -16.24 14.00
C ASP A 627 23.90 -17.47 14.47
N GLU A 628 24.52 -18.34 15.27
CA GLU A 628 23.90 -19.57 15.75
C GLU A 628 22.71 -19.37 16.68
N GLN A 629 22.66 -18.24 17.40
CA GLN A 629 21.65 -17.91 18.40
C GLN A 629 20.51 -17.05 17.83
N GLY A 630 20.71 -16.42 16.67
CA GLY A 630 19.68 -15.63 15.99
C GLY A 630 20.30 -14.49 15.19
N VAL A 631 19.75 -13.28 15.31
CA VAL A 631 20.26 -12.10 14.60
C VAL A 631 20.60 -10.94 15.53
N SER A 632 21.60 -10.15 15.16
CA SER A 632 22.01 -8.96 15.90
C SER A 632 22.29 -7.76 15.01
N THR A 633 22.09 -6.57 15.55
CA THR A 633 22.49 -5.32 14.91
C THR A 633 22.73 -4.23 15.95
N THR A 634 23.32 -3.12 15.51
CA THR A 634 23.53 -1.94 16.36
C THR A 634 22.96 -0.72 15.64
N ARG A 635 22.26 0.13 16.39
CA ARG A 635 21.77 1.43 15.91
C ARG A 635 22.47 2.54 16.67
N ILE A 636 22.75 3.63 15.98
CA ILE A 636 23.33 4.84 16.56
C ILE A 636 22.25 5.91 16.44
N LEU A 637 21.78 6.41 17.58
CA LEU A 637 20.79 7.49 17.64
C LEU A 637 21.43 8.81 17.22
N GLU A 638 20.60 9.81 16.90
CA GLU A 638 21.08 11.16 16.52
C GLU A 638 21.99 11.80 17.59
N ASN A 639 21.76 11.49 18.87
CA ASN A 639 22.60 11.97 19.98
C ASN A 639 23.94 11.20 20.15
N GLY A 640 24.26 10.28 19.23
CA GLY A 640 25.47 9.45 19.25
C GLY A 640 25.39 8.20 20.14
N SER A 641 24.31 8.00 20.90
CA SER A 641 24.12 6.83 21.76
C SER A 641 23.99 5.55 20.92
N ARG A 642 24.60 4.47 21.38
CA ARG A 642 24.50 3.14 20.76
C ARG A 642 23.42 2.32 21.44
N ILE A 643 22.57 1.70 20.63
CA ILE A 643 21.60 0.69 21.08
C ILE A 643 21.95 -0.64 20.40
N TYR A 644 22.09 -1.67 21.21
CA TYR A 644 22.35 -3.04 20.79
C TYR A 644 21.02 -3.78 20.71
N PHE A 645 20.81 -4.49 19.60
CA PHE A 645 19.63 -5.31 19.37
C PHE A 645 20.07 -6.75 19.11
N LYS A 646 19.37 -7.69 19.73
CA LYS A 646 19.49 -9.12 19.47
C LYS A 646 18.09 -9.74 19.43
N LEU A 647 17.80 -10.49 18.39
CA LEU A 647 16.66 -11.40 18.32
C LEU A 647 17.23 -12.82 18.48
N LEU A 648 17.01 -13.40 19.65
CA LEU A 648 17.35 -14.78 19.93
C LEU A 648 16.28 -15.71 19.36
N SER A 649 16.66 -16.90 18.89
CA SER A 649 15.76 -17.89 18.30
C SER A 649 16.12 -19.29 18.77
N ARG A 650 15.10 -20.03 19.23
CA ARG A 650 15.24 -21.45 19.61
C ARG A 650 14.00 -22.22 19.21
N CYS A 651 14.17 -23.36 18.55
CA CYS A 651 13.09 -24.28 18.22
C CYS A 651 13.17 -25.56 19.07
N SER A 652 12.03 -26.19 19.34
CA SER A 652 11.93 -27.48 20.03
C SER A 652 12.28 -28.68 19.13
N LYS A 653 12.48 -28.45 17.83
CA LYS A 653 12.97 -29.40 16.82
C LYS A 653 14.19 -28.82 16.09
N GLU A 654 14.84 -29.62 15.25
CA GLU A 654 15.87 -29.12 14.32
C GLU A 654 15.28 -27.99 13.47
N SER A 655 15.95 -26.85 13.44
CA SER A 655 15.52 -25.68 12.66
C SER A 655 16.67 -25.01 11.92
N ASN A 656 16.33 -24.45 10.76
CA ASN A 656 17.21 -23.66 9.92
C ASN A 656 16.83 -22.19 10.03
N ASN A 657 17.83 -21.34 10.28
CA ASN A 657 17.64 -19.90 10.37
C ASN A 657 18.26 -19.24 9.13
N PHE A 658 17.54 -18.32 8.50
CA PHE A 658 18.03 -17.55 7.36
C PHE A 658 17.49 -16.13 7.34
N ILE A 659 18.17 -15.26 6.58
CA ILE A 659 17.78 -13.87 6.41
C ILE A 659 17.61 -13.51 4.93
N LYS A 660 16.65 -12.64 4.63
CA LYS A 660 16.36 -12.10 3.30
C LYS A 660 16.21 -10.59 3.38
N LYS A 661 16.71 -9.87 2.37
CA LYS A 661 16.43 -8.44 2.22
C LYS A 661 15.07 -8.23 1.56
N VAL A 662 14.25 -7.35 2.13
CA VAL A 662 12.95 -6.93 1.61
C VAL A 662 12.95 -5.41 1.38
N PRO A 663 12.78 -4.92 0.14
CA PRO A 663 12.71 -3.49 -0.14
C PRO A 663 11.49 -2.81 0.52
N LEU A 664 11.68 -1.58 1.01
CA LEU A 664 10.63 -0.76 1.64
C LEU A 664 9.73 0.02 0.64
N GLY A 665 9.66 -0.40 -0.62
CA GLY A 665 8.71 0.17 -1.60
C GLY A 665 8.91 1.63 -1.98
N ILE A 666 10.09 2.23 -1.76
CA ILE A 666 10.33 3.64 -2.08
C ILE A 666 10.47 3.84 -3.59
N ASN A 667 9.54 4.61 -4.16
CA ASN A 667 9.67 5.15 -5.52
C ASN A 667 10.56 6.40 -5.52
N TYR A 668 11.69 6.35 -6.23
CA TYR A 668 12.63 7.47 -6.39
C TYR A 668 12.26 8.39 -7.56
N ARG A 669 11.28 7.97 -8.38
CA ARG A 669 10.86 8.70 -9.57
C ARG A 669 9.81 9.76 -9.26
N THR A 670 10.04 10.93 -9.85
CA THR A 670 9.06 12.02 -9.87
C THR A 670 7.97 11.75 -10.92
N GLN A 671 6.69 11.80 -10.51
CA GLN A 671 5.54 11.71 -11.43
C GLN A 671 5.49 12.93 -12.36
N PRO A 672 4.83 12.85 -13.53
CA PRO A 672 4.68 14.00 -14.43
C PRO A 672 4.15 15.25 -13.70
N GLY A 673 4.68 16.42 -14.04
CA GLY A 673 4.37 17.69 -13.37
C GLY A 673 5.02 17.89 -11.99
N LYS A 674 5.22 16.84 -11.20
CA LYS A 674 5.81 16.97 -9.85
C LYS A 674 7.28 17.36 -9.92
N THR A 675 7.76 17.96 -8.84
CA THR A 675 9.20 18.14 -8.59
C THR A 675 9.69 17.09 -7.60
N LYS A 676 11.01 16.88 -7.52
CA LYS A 676 11.57 16.09 -6.41
C LYS A 676 11.21 16.75 -5.08
N SER A 677 11.04 15.94 -4.04
CA SER A 677 10.79 16.43 -2.68
C SER A 677 11.83 17.48 -2.30
N ILE A 678 11.35 18.66 -1.90
CA ILE A 678 12.21 19.81 -1.57
C ILE A 678 12.51 19.92 -0.07
N THR A 679 11.83 19.12 0.75
CA THR A 679 12.03 19.03 2.20
C THR A 679 12.08 17.57 2.65
N PRO A 680 12.82 17.24 3.72
CA PRO A 680 12.86 15.89 4.29
C PRO A 680 11.47 15.35 4.66
N GLU A 681 10.55 16.19 5.12
CA GLU A 681 9.19 15.80 5.53
C GLU A 681 8.31 15.37 4.35
N THR A 682 8.69 15.74 3.13
CA THR A 682 7.99 15.34 1.90
C THR A 682 8.71 14.22 1.14
N ASP A 683 9.84 13.74 1.68
CA ASP A 683 10.65 12.67 1.08
C ASP A 683 10.45 11.36 1.86
N PRO A 684 9.89 10.31 1.23
CA PRO A 684 9.73 9.00 1.86
C PRO A 684 11.05 8.42 2.37
N ALA A 685 12.15 8.61 1.63
CA ALA A 685 13.46 8.09 2.04
C ALA A 685 13.96 8.78 3.31
N SER A 686 13.88 10.11 3.38
CA SER A 686 14.20 10.87 4.59
C SER A 686 13.32 10.48 5.78
N SER A 687 12.02 10.27 5.57
CA SER A 687 11.09 9.85 6.62
C SER A 687 11.45 8.47 7.19
N ILE A 688 11.79 7.52 6.32
CA ILE A 688 12.26 6.19 6.71
C ILE A 688 13.58 6.27 7.49
N ARG A 689 14.54 7.07 7.01
CA ARG A 689 15.83 7.24 7.70
C ARG A 689 15.64 7.80 9.11
N LYS A 690 14.73 8.77 9.27
CA LYS A 690 14.38 9.35 10.56
C LYS A 690 13.72 8.32 11.48
N ARG A 691 12.71 7.58 11.00
CA ARG A 691 11.98 6.58 11.82
C ARG A 691 12.91 5.48 12.34
N TYR A 692 13.83 5.00 11.52
CA TYR A 692 14.68 3.84 11.85
C TYR A 692 16.14 4.18 12.19
N HIS A 693 16.46 5.47 12.34
CA HIS A 693 17.80 5.96 12.66
C HIS A 693 18.87 5.44 11.69
N PHE A 694 18.57 5.50 10.38
CA PHE A 694 19.53 5.17 9.33
C PHE A 694 20.36 6.39 8.95
N ARG A 695 21.66 6.20 8.76
CA ARG A 695 22.56 7.23 8.22
C ARG A 695 22.28 7.42 6.73
N VAL A 696 22.71 8.53 6.16
CA VAL A 696 22.52 8.84 4.72
C VAL A 696 23.14 7.76 3.82
N SER A 697 24.26 7.17 4.22
CA SER A 697 24.96 6.09 3.49
C SER A 697 24.29 4.72 3.61
N ASP A 698 23.40 4.54 4.57
CA ASP A 698 22.80 3.23 4.84
C ASP A 698 21.76 2.92 3.75
N GLU A 699 21.72 1.67 3.31
CA GLU A 699 20.70 1.19 2.38
C GLU A 699 19.35 1.06 3.11
N ILE A 700 18.25 1.42 2.43
CA ILE A 700 16.91 1.38 3.02
C ILE A 700 16.20 0.08 2.62
N PHE A 701 16.09 -0.85 3.57
CA PHE A 701 15.41 -2.14 3.40
C PHE A 701 15.05 -2.73 4.78
N LEU A 702 14.21 -3.76 4.79
CA LEU A 702 13.98 -4.63 5.95
C LEU A 702 14.81 -5.91 5.79
N THR A 703 15.40 -6.41 6.86
CA THR A 703 15.80 -7.81 6.92
C THR A 703 14.65 -8.63 7.47
N GLN A 704 14.18 -9.60 6.68
CA GLN A 704 13.32 -10.66 7.16
C GLN A 704 14.19 -11.79 7.69
N PHE A 705 14.06 -12.11 8.97
CA PHE A 705 14.60 -13.31 9.61
C PHE A 705 13.52 -14.39 9.62
N THR A 706 13.90 -15.63 9.27
CA THR A 706 13.00 -16.78 9.32
C THR A 706 13.68 -17.91 10.09
N SER A 707 12.97 -18.49 11.07
CA SER A 707 13.30 -19.79 11.66
C SER A 707 12.33 -20.84 11.12
N ARG A 708 12.86 -21.88 10.51
CA ARG A 708 12.08 -22.92 9.83
C ARG A 708 12.33 -24.28 10.44
N THR A 709 11.26 -25.03 10.71
CA THR A 709 11.31 -26.48 10.90
C THR A 709 10.37 -27.18 9.94
N PHE A 710 10.63 -28.44 9.63
CA PHE A 710 9.82 -29.20 8.70
C PHE A 710 9.98 -30.70 8.99
N GLY A 711 9.02 -31.49 8.52
CA GLY A 711 9.06 -32.94 8.61
C GLY A 711 7.67 -33.55 8.73
N LYS A 712 7.63 -34.88 8.74
CA LYS A 712 6.41 -35.62 9.03
C LYS A 712 6.02 -35.45 10.49
N MET A 713 4.74 -35.18 10.77
CA MET A 713 4.19 -35.06 12.11
C MET A 713 2.91 -35.88 12.24
N GLU A 714 2.72 -36.47 13.40
CA GLU A 714 1.53 -37.22 13.77
C GLU A 714 0.49 -36.33 14.45
N LYS A 715 -0.76 -36.79 14.55
CA LYS A 715 -1.79 -36.07 15.32
C LYS A 715 -1.37 -35.96 16.79
N GLY A 716 -1.38 -34.73 17.32
CA GLY A 716 -0.99 -34.40 18.69
C GLY A 716 0.47 -34.01 18.85
N ASP A 717 1.30 -34.18 17.81
CA ASP A 717 2.67 -33.68 17.81
C ASP A 717 2.70 -32.17 18.02
N LYS A 718 3.76 -31.70 18.70
CA LYS A 718 3.98 -30.29 19.01
C LYS A 718 5.33 -29.81 18.52
N VAL A 719 5.34 -28.56 18.09
CA VAL A 719 6.55 -27.78 17.79
C VAL A 719 6.42 -26.44 18.45
N SER A 720 7.48 -25.98 19.11
CA SER A 720 7.53 -24.65 19.70
C SER A 720 8.73 -23.85 19.20
N PHE A 721 8.52 -22.57 18.94
CA PHE A 721 9.53 -21.56 18.70
C PHE A 721 9.56 -20.58 19.86
N THR A 722 10.75 -20.24 20.35
CA THR A 722 10.95 -19.22 21.38
C THR A 722 11.90 -18.17 20.84
N HIS A 723 11.37 -16.96 20.74
CA HIS A 723 12.07 -15.79 20.25
C HIS A 723 12.14 -14.73 21.34
N VAL A 724 13.31 -14.13 21.55
CA VAL A 724 13.46 -13.04 22.52
C VAL A 724 14.09 -11.85 21.83
N VAL A 725 13.36 -10.75 21.78
CA VAL A 725 13.89 -9.44 21.34
C VAL A 725 14.47 -8.75 22.55
N TYR A 726 15.80 -8.65 22.58
CA TYR A 726 16.56 -8.01 23.63
C TYR A 726 17.21 -6.72 23.12
N THR A 727 17.01 -5.63 23.84
CA THR A 727 17.51 -4.30 23.47
C THR A 727 18.19 -3.65 24.65
N SER A 728 19.45 -3.24 24.49
CA SER A 728 20.25 -2.69 25.58
C SER A 728 21.13 -1.53 25.13
N ARG A 729 21.46 -0.65 26.09
CA ARG A 729 22.45 0.42 25.91
C ARG A 729 23.88 -0.09 26.09
N LYS A 730 24.04 -1.29 26.65
CA LYS A 730 25.34 -1.96 26.82
C LYS A 730 25.36 -3.19 25.91
N GLN A 731 26.56 -3.58 25.50
CA GLN A 731 26.75 -4.83 24.80
C GLN A 731 26.70 -5.96 25.82
N GLU A 732 25.67 -6.79 25.73
CA GLU A 732 25.41 -7.93 26.63
C GLU A 732 25.14 -9.17 25.79
N HIS A 733 25.30 -10.35 26.39
CA HIS A 733 25.21 -11.63 25.70
C HIS A 733 24.05 -12.49 26.23
N PRO A 734 22.78 -12.11 25.99
CA PRO A 734 21.66 -12.88 26.47
C PRO A 734 21.54 -14.22 25.71
N GLU A 735 21.09 -15.25 26.43
CA GLU A 735 20.87 -16.60 25.92
C GLU A 735 19.54 -17.19 26.43
N ILE A 736 18.86 -17.96 25.57
CA ILE A 736 17.65 -18.69 25.93
C ILE A 736 18.07 -20.07 26.44
N TYR A 737 17.81 -20.34 27.71
CA TYR A 737 17.93 -21.66 28.30
C TYR A 737 16.56 -22.31 28.43
N GLY A 738 16.44 -23.57 28.02
CA GLY A 738 15.24 -24.37 28.23
C GLY A 738 15.61 -25.74 28.80
N LYS A 739 14.93 -26.18 29.86
CA LYS A 739 15.08 -27.56 30.40
C LYS A 739 13.81 -27.96 31.16
N ASN A 740 13.34 -29.19 30.95
CA ASN A 740 12.17 -29.77 31.63
C ASN A 740 10.91 -28.90 31.55
N GLY A 741 10.68 -28.22 30.41
CA GLY A 741 9.52 -27.33 30.24
C GLY A 741 9.67 -25.94 30.86
N GLU A 742 10.74 -25.66 31.61
CA GLU A 742 11.06 -24.30 32.05
C GLU A 742 11.89 -23.57 30.99
N TYR A 743 11.52 -22.32 30.72
CA TYR A 743 12.26 -21.41 29.86
C TYR A 743 12.84 -20.28 30.69
N LYS A 744 14.11 -19.95 30.47
CA LYS A 744 14.83 -18.89 31.17
C LYS A 744 15.62 -18.06 30.17
N LEU A 745 15.56 -16.75 30.33
CA LEU A 745 16.51 -15.83 29.72
C LEU A 745 17.64 -15.61 30.72
N ILE A 746 18.86 -15.95 30.32
CA ILE A 746 20.07 -15.70 31.11
C ILE A 746 20.82 -14.57 30.41
N ASN A 747 21.15 -13.50 31.13
CA ASN A 747 22.10 -12.49 30.68
C ASN A 747 23.27 -12.39 31.67
N ASP A 748 24.23 -11.52 31.39
CA ASP A 748 25.46 -11.39 32.18
C ASP A 748 25.24 -11.01 33.67
N SER A 749 24.03 -10.58 34.06
CA SER A 749 23.73 -10.06 35.41
C SER A 749 22.47 -10.62 36.08
N THR A 750 21.59 -11.30 35.35
CA THR A 750 20.25 -11.71 35.80
C THR A 750 19.77 -12.97 35.07
N THR A 751 18.87 -13.70 35.73
CA THR A 751 18.14 -14.82 35.11
C THR A 751 16.64 -14.57 35.31
N VAL A 752 15.89 -14.53 34.21
CA VAL A 752 14.44 -14.30 34.21
C VAL A 752 13.73 -15.55 33.73
N THR A 753 12.78 -16.06 34.53
CA THR A 753 11.95 -17.20 34.13
C THR A 753 10.83 -16.71 33.21
N LEU A 754 10.66 -17.36 32.06
CA LEU A 754 9.62 -17.03 31.10
C LEU A 754 8.36 -17.86 31.43
N PRO A 755 7.21 -17.22 31.70
CA PRO A 755 6.03 -17.89 32.28
C PRO A 755 5.15 -18.57 31.23
N PHE A 756 5.75 -19.29 30.28
CA PHE A 756 5.01 -19.93 29.18
C PHE A 756 4.27 -21.18 29.66
N ILE A 757 2.96 -21.20 29.45
CA ILE A 757 2.05 -22.25 29.91
C ILE A 757 1.95 -23.38 28.88
N TYR A 758 2.00 -23.05 27.58
CA TYR A 758 1.82 -24.00 26.50
C TYR A 758 3.14 -24.53 25.93
N GLY A 759 4.26 -24.16 26.57
CA GLY A 759 5.58 -24.48 26.08
C GLY A 759 5.90 -25.97 26.07
N TYR A 760 6.48 -26.41 24.96
CA TYR A 760 6.98 -27.77 24.78
C TYR A 760 8.46 -27.74 24.38
N LEU A 761 9.31 -28.36 25.21
CA LEU A 761 10.74 -28.40 24.96
C LEU A 761 11.28 -29.82 25.11
N ASN A 762 11.62 -30.44 23.98
CA ASN A 762 12.58 -31.54 23.95
C ASN A 762 13.93 -30.97 23.51
N LEU A 763 14.93 -31.06 24.38
CA LEU A 763 16.28 -30.63 24.05
C LEU A 763 16.90 -31.60 23.04
N ILE A 764 16.97 -31.21 21.78
CA ILE A 764 17.96 -31.80 20.87
C ILE A 764 19.20 -30.93 20.98
N HIS A 765 20.28 -31.50 21.53
CA HIS A 765 21.60 -30.92 21.40
C HIS A 765 21.90 -30.87 19.90
N ARG A 766 22.24 -29.69 19.35
CA ARG A 766 22.80 -29.63 17.99
C ARG A 766 24.03 -30.54 17.97
N GLU A 767 23.89 -31.77 17.48
CA GLU A 767 25.05 -32.46 16.95
C GLU A 767 25.51 -31.59 15.79
N ASN A 768 26.76 -31.15 15.86
CA ASN A 768 27.43 -30.52 14.74
C ASN A 768 27.16 -31.39 13.52
N CYS A 769 26.29 -30.92 12.62
CA CYS A 769 26.12 -31.50 11.30
C CYS A 769 27.47 -31.31 10.63
N LYS A 770 28.34 -32.31 10.81
CA LYS A 770 29.58 -32.43 10.05
C LYS A 770 29.17 -32.26 8.61
N SER A 771 29.71 -31.22 7.98
CA SER A 771 29.67 -31.07 6.54
C SER A 771 30.18 -32.39 5.98
N HIS A 772 29.26 -33.23 5.52
CA HIS A 772 29.64 -34.36 4.72
C HIS A 772 30.21 -33.73 3.46
N SER A 773 31.53 -33.85 3.30
CA SER A 773 32.20 -33.49 2.06
C SER A 773 31.72 -34.48 1.01
N TYR A 774 30.62 -34.16 0.34
CA TYR A 774 30.19 -34.90 -0.83
C TYR A 774 31.14 -34.58 -1.98
N LYS A 775 31.57 -35.62 -2.69
CA LYS A 775 32.50 -35.52 -3.83
C LYS A 775 31.99 -34.47 -4.82
N THR A 776 32.81 -33.48 -5.12
CA THR A 776 32.52 -32.46 -6.14
C THR A 776 32.68 -33.04 -7.54
N GLY A 777 31.57 -33.41 -8.19
CA GLY A 777 31.52 -33.69 -9.64
C GLY A 777 31.42 -32.45 -10.53
N PHE A 778 31.80 -31.27 -10.01
CA PHE A 778 31.58 -29.97 -10.66
C PHE A 778 32.89 -29.35 -11.09
N LYS A 779 33.03 -29.07 -12.38
CA LYS A 779 34.20 -28.38 -12.94
C LYS A 779 33.96 -26.87 -12.91
N SER A 780 34.89 -26.11 -12.31
CA SER A 780 34.86 -24.65 -12.41
C SER A 780 35.13 -24.24 -13.86
N LEU A 781 34.21 -23.51 -14.46
CA LEU A 781 34.33 -23.04 -15.84
C LEU A 781 34.95 -21.64 -15.89
N ARG A 782 34.39 -20.69 -15.13
CA ARG A 782 34.85 -19.28 -15.13
C ARG A 782 34.47 -18.55 -13.84
N SER A 783 35.30 -17.61 -13.42
CA SER A 783 34.97 -16.60 -12.40
C SER A 783 35.18 -15.19 -12.96
N PHE A 784 34.35 -14.26 -12.51
CA PHE A 784 34.38 -12.85 -12.88
C PHE A 784 34.64 -11.94 -11.66
N ASP A 785 34.99 -10.69 -11.96
CA ASP A 785 35.22 -9.61 -10.98
C ASP A 785 33.93 -8.98 -10.44
N SER A 786 32.79 -9.36 -11.01
CA SER A 786 31.48 -8.82 -10.66
C SER A 786 30.40 -9.89 -10.78
N GLN A 787 29.27 -9.65 -10.13
CA GLN A 787 28.13 -10.58 -10.12
C GLN A 787 27.56 -10.74 -11.53
N ILE A 788 27.26 -11.98 -11.91
CA ILE A 788 26.55 -12.31 -13.16
C ILE A 788 25.07 -11.97 -12.97
N THR A 789 24.52 -11.16 -13.87
CA THR A 789 23.14 -10.66 -13.81
C THR A 789 22.28 -11.13 -14.98
N ALA A 790 22.88 -11.48 -16.12
CA ALA A 790 22.17 -12.01 -17.28
C ALA A 790 22.98 -13.12 -17.97
N THR A 791 22.29 -14.12 -18.49
CA THR A 791 22.90 -15.23 -19.24
C THR A 791 21.99 -15.81 -20.31
N GLU A 792 22.59 -16.28 -21.39
CA GLU A 792 21.92 -16.94 -22.51
C GLU A 792 22.87 -17.94 -23.19
N ILE A 793 22.33 -19.08 -23.61
CA ILE A 793 23.04 -20.06 -24.45
C ILE A 793 22.73 -19.75 -25.90
N MET A 794 23.77 -19.55 -26.72
CA MET A 794 23.67 -19.29 -28.15
C MET A 794 23.38 -20.57 -28.94
N GLN A 795 22.95 -20.43 -30.21
CA GLN A 795 22.63 -21.57 -31.08
C GLN A 795 23.83 -22.50 -31.34
N ASP A 796 25.06 -21.97 -31.31
CA ASP A 796 26.30 -22.73 -31.45
C ASP A 796 26.75 -23.39 -30.12
N GLY A 797 26.00 -23.19 -29.03
CA GLY A 797 26.28 -23.72 -27.70
C GLY A 797 27.18 -22.82 -26.83
N SER A 798 27.66 -21.68 -27.33
CA SER A 798 28.44 -20.72 -26.53
C SER A 798 27.56 -20.03 -25.47
N LEU A 799 28.17 -19.54 -24.39
CA LEU A 799 27.46 -18.95 -23.25
C LEU A 799 27.73 -17.45 -23.13
N LEU A 800 26.71 -16.63 -23.35
CA LEU A 800 26.76 -15.19 -23.09
C LEU A 800 26.55 -14.91 -21.60
N CYS A 801 27.41 -14.06 -21.03
CA CYS A 801 27.42 -13.68 -19.62
C CYS A 801 27.50 -12.17 -19.46
N GLY A 802 26.43 -11.56 -18.95
CA GLY A 802 26.37 -10.14 -18.60
C GLY A 802 26.56 -9.92 -17.11
N LEU A 803 27.34 -8.91 -16.76
CA LEU A 803 27.72 -8.61 -15.38
C LEU A 803 27.09 -7.31 -14.85
N LYS A 804 27.04 -7.20 -13.52
CA LYS A 804 26.57 -6.02 -12.79
C LYS A 804 27.37 -4.75 -13.08
N ASN A 805 28.66 -4.87 -13.35
CA ASN A 805 29.52 -3.75 -13.75
C ASN A 805 29.44 -3.39 -15.25
N GLY A 806 28.52 -4.03 -16.00
CA GLY A 806 28.28 -3.74 -17.40
C GLY A 806 29.17 -4.48 -18.40
N LYS A 807 29.97 -5.45 -17.97
CA LYS A 807 30.78 -6.27 -18.88
C LYS A 807 29.96 -7.42 -19.46
N LEU A 808 30.04 -7.63 -20.77
CA LEU A 808 29.51 -8.78 -21.50
C LEU A 808 30.66 -9.67 -21.97
N PHE A 809 30.52 -10.97 -21.77
CA PHE A 809 31.43 -11.99 -22.27
C PHE A 809 30.67 -13.04 -23.09
N GLU A 810 31.27 -13.54 -24.16
CA GLU A 810 30.87 -14.81 -24.79
C GLU A 810 31.91 -15.87 -24.42
N LEU A 811 31.47 -16.97 -23.84
CA LEU A 811 32.33 -18.07 -23.43
C LEU A 811 32.17 -19.27 -24.36
N ASP A 812 33.28 -19.86 -24.79
CA ASP A 812 33.27 -21.17 -25.44
C ASP A 812 32.95 -22.31 -24.44
N GLU A 813 32.88 -23.55 -24.95
CA GLU A 813 32.60 -24.74 -24.15
C GLU A 813 33.66 -25.07 -23.08
N PHE A 814 34.82 -24.42 -23.13
CA PHE A 814 35.93 -24.57 -22.19
C PHE A 814 36.04 -23.39 -21.21
N GLY A 815 35.19 -22.36 -21.36
CA GLY A 815 35.18 -21.17 -20.51
C GLY A 815 36.13 -20.06 -20.96
N ASN A 816 36.70 -20.14 -22.17
CA ASN A 816 37.52 -19.08 -22.75
C ASN A 816 36.63 -18.00 -23.36
N SER A 817 37.06 -16.75 -23.22
CA SER A 817 36.34 -15.60 -23.77
C SER A 817 36.58 -15.50 -25.28
N LYS A 818 35.51 -15.64 -26.08
CA LYS A 818 35.51 -15.31 -27.51
C LYS A 818 35.29 -13.82 -27.76
N LEU A 819 34.45 -13.20 -26.93
CA LEU A 819 34.01 -11.81 -27.08
C LEU A 819 34.03 -11.08 -25.73
N PHE A 820 34.35 -9.78 -25.76
CA PHE A 820 34.25 -8.88 -24.62
C PHE A 820 33.68 -7.52 -25.04
N ILE A 821 32.66 -7.03 -24.31
CA ILE A 821 32.07 -5.70 -24.53
C ILE A 821 31.85 -4.99 -23.18
N GLN A 822 32.18 -3.70 -23.09
CA GLN A 822 31.89 -2.86 -21.93
C GLN A 822 30.68 -1.95 -22.20
N MET A 823 29.65 -2.09 -21.37
CA MET A 823 28.43 -1.30 -21.40
C MET A 823 28.46 -0.18 -20.34
N ALA A 824 27.56 0.79 -20.46
CA ALA A 824 27.52 1.97 -19.59
C ALA A 824 26.79 1.74 -18.24
N GLY A 825 26.55 0.50 -17.84
CA GLY A 825 25.82 0.14 -16.61
C GLY A 825 25.51 -1.35 -16.56
N GLU A 826 24.87 -1.79 -15.47
CA GLU A 826 24.46 -3.19 -15.24
C GLU A 826 23.74 -3.79 -16.45
N ILE A 827 24.12 -5.01 -16.85
CA ILE A 827 23.40 -5.74 -17.89
C ILE A 827 22.22 -6.47 -17.27
N HIS A 828 21.00 -6.16 -17.70
CA HIS A 828 19.78 -6.75 -17.15
C HIS A 828 19.28 -7.93 -17.99
N THR A 829 19.51 -7.91 -19.31
CA THR A 829 19.05 -8.96 -20.21
C THR A 829 19.94 -9.06 -21.44
N ILE A 830 20.07 -10.28 -21.94
CA ILE A 830 20.76 -10.62 -23.19
C ILE A 830 19.80 -11.50 -24.00
N SER A 831 19.75 -11.29 -25.31
CA SER A 831 19.09 -12.20 -26.26
C SER A 831 19.90 -12.30 -27.56
N SER A 832 19.93 -13.48 -28.18
CA SER A 832 20.60 -13.72 -29.45
C SER A 832 19.66 -14.38 -30.45
N ALA A 833 19.84 -14.08 -31.74
CA ALA A 833 19.13 -14.75 -32.83
C ALA A 833 20.01 -14.92 -34.06
N GLY A 834 19.87 -16.08 -34.70
CA GLY A 834 20.45 -16.38 -36.01
C GLY A 834 19.43 -16.19 -37.14
N CYS A 835 19.83 -15.52 -38.23
CA CYS A 835 19.05 -15.45 -39.47
C CYS A 835 19.97 -15.40 -40.69
N MET A 836 19.74 -16.27 -41.67
CA MET A 836 20.54 -16.36 -42.91
C MET A 836 22.08 -16.38 -42.67
N GLY A 837 22.53 -17.10 -41.64
CA GLY A 837 23.95 -17.21 -41.29
C GLY A 837 24.55 -16.03 -40.53
N ARG A 838 23.75 -15.01 -40.15
CA ARG A 838 24.17 -13.89 -39.29
C ARG A 838 23.70 -14.12 -37.87
N ILE A 839 24.53 -13.82 -36.88
CA ILE A 839 24.17 -13.86 -35.47
C ILE A 839 24.07 -12.43 -34.95
N ARG A 840 22.98 -12.12 -34.25
CA ARG A 840 22.76 -10.81 -33.62
C ARG A 840 22.62 -10.97 -32.13
N ILE A 841 23.25 -10.07 -31.37
CA ILE A 841 23.23 -10.05 -29.90
C ILE A 841 22.58 -8.75 -29.44
N PHE A 842 21.50 -8.85 -28.68
CA PHE A 842 20.75 -7.74 -28.12
C PHE A 842 21.00 -7.65 -26.61
N VAL A 843 21.34 -6.46 -26.13
CA VAL A 843 21.70 -6.23 -24.72
C VAL A 843 20.90 -5.06 -24.16
N GLY A 844 20.14 -5.33 -23.09
CA GLY A 844 19.49 -4.31 -22.27
C GLY A 844 20.35 -3.99 -21.05
N TYR A 845 20.64 -2.72 -20.80
CA TYR A 845 21.60 -2.30 -19.78
C TYR A 845 21.31 -0.93 -19.16
N GLY A 846 21.75 -0.76 -17.92
CA GLY A 846 21.57 0.46 -17.13
C GLY A 846 20.11 0.90 -17.04
N GLU A 847 19.90 2.20 -16.84
CA GLU A 847 18.55 2.75 -16.60
C GLU A 847 17.63 2.70 -17.84
N SER A 848 18.18 2.69 -19.06
CA SER A 848 17.36 2.81 -20.29
C SER A 848 18.08 2.38 -21.57
N GLY A 849 19.19 1.66 -21.49
CA GLY A 849 20.02 1.30 -22.65
C GLY A 849 19.53 0.05 -23.35
N LEU A 850 19.51 0.08 -24.70
CA LEU A 850 19.35 -1.08 -25.56
C LEU A 850 20.35 -0.98 -26.71
N SER A 851 21.09 -2.06 -26.98
CA SER A 851 22.06 -2.12 -28.09
C SER A 851 21.99 -3.47 -28.80
N GLU A 852 22.24 -3.44 -30.11
CA GLU A 852 22.45 -4.63 -30.95
C GLU A 852 23.91 -4.70 -31.39
N PHE A 853 24.49 -5.90 -31.36
CA PHE A 853 25.84 -6.21 -31.79
C PHE A 853 25.83 -7.35 -32.81
N ASP A 854 26.84 -7.35 -33.69
CA ASP A 854 27.16 -8.52 -34.52
C ASP A 854 27.95 -9.59 -33.73
N GLU A 855 28.25 -10.72 -34.37
CA GLU A 855 29.03 -11.82 -33.81
C GLU A 855 30.46 -11.45 -33.40
N ASN A 856 31.01 -10.33 -33.90
CA ASN A 856 32.34 -9.84 -33.57
C ASN A 856 32.30 -8.77 -32.46
N GLY A 857 31.12 -8.43 -31.95
CA GLY A 857 30.92 -7.41 -30.93
C GLY A 857 30.89 -5.98 -31.44
N ASN A 858 30.81 -5.77 -32.77
CA ASN A 858 30.65 -4.43 -33.31
C ASN A 858 29.21 -3.96 -33.09
N ILE A 859 29.05 -2.71 -32.65
CA ILE A 859 27.73 -2.14 -32.44
C ILE A 859 27.03 -1.85 -33.77
N LEU A 860 25.82 -2.36 -33.94
CA LEU A 860 25.00 -2.11 -35.13
C LEU A 860 24.11 -0.90 -34.91
N TRP A 861 23.49 -0.81 -33.73
CA TRP A 861 22.78 0.38 -33.29
C TRP A 861 22.64 0.45 -31.76
N LYS A 862 22.31 1.64 -31.27
CA LYS A 862 22.03 1.93 -29.86
C LYS A 862 20.77 2.77 -29.71
N LYS A 863 19.97 2.45 -28.70
CA LYS A 863 18.79 3.21 -28.29
C LYS A 863 18.82 3.53 -26.81
N LYS A 864 18.37 4.75 -26.50
CA LYS A 864 17.97 5.16 -25.17
C LYS A 864 16.45 5.11 -25.12
N ILE A 865 15.89 4.22 -24.31
CA ILE A 865 14.44 4.07 -24.15
C ILE A 865 13.88 5.32 -23.47
N LYS A 866 12.81 5.88 -24.03
CA LYS A 866 12.05 6.98 -23.44
C LYS A 866 10.80 6.43 -22.78
N ARG A 867 10.52 6.91 -21.57
CA ARG A 867 9.30 6.55 -20.85
C ARG A 867 8.05 6.97 -21.64
N ILE A 868 7.05 6.10 -21.66
CA ILE A 868 5.69 6.43 -22.08
C ILE A 868 4.81 6.47 -20.83
N PRO A 869 4.12 7.60 -20.51
CA PRO A 869 3.26 7.66 -19.33
C PRO A 869 2.12 6.65 -19.36
N THR A 870 1.91 5.94 -18.25
CA THR A 870 0.78 5.01 -18.07
C THR A 870 -0.24 5.53 -17.06
N LEU A 871 -1.40 4.88 -17.00
CA LEU A 871 -2.47 5.18 -16.04
C LEU A 871 -2.06 4.90 -14.58
N TYR A 872 -1.15 3.95 -14.36
CA TYR A 872 -0.79 3.46 -13.02
C TYR A 872 0.72 3.54 -12.80
N PRO A 873 1.28 4.77 -12.69
CA PRO A 873 2.71 4.98 -12.61
C PRO A 873 3.39 4.41 -11.36
N TRP A 874 2.65 3.99 -10.34
CA TRP A 874 3.21 3.33 -9.15
C TRP A 874 3.53 1.85 -9.37
N TRP A 875 3.10 1.24 -10.48
CA TRP A 875 3.49 -0.11 -10.91
C TRP A 875 4.61 -0.10 -11.94
N GLU A 876 5.32 1.02 -12.09
CA GLU A 876 6.47 1.17 -13.00
C GLU A 876 7.77 1.32 -12.20
N LEU A 877 8.89 0.80 -12.71
CA LEU A 877 10.21 1.07 -12.16
C LEU A 877 10.55 2.57 -12.29
N ASN A 878 11.60 2.98 -11.57
CA ASN A 878 12.07 4.37 -11.60
C ASN A 878 12.51 4.83 -12.99
N TYR A 879 12.92 3.89 -13.85
CA TYR A 879 13.37 4.14 -15.21
C TYR A 879 12.75 3.12 -16.18
N PRO A 880 12.65 3.44 -17.49
CA PRO A 880 12.17 2.50 -18.50
C PRO A 880 13.25 1.48 -18.87
N THR A 881 13.86 0.88 -17.85
CA THR A 881 14.93 -0.13 -17.96
C THR A 881 14.44 -1.29 -18.81
N VAL A 882 15.27 -1.77 -19.73
CA VAL A 882 14.96 -2.99 -20.51
C VAL A 882 15.24 -4.20 -19.62
N ILE A 883 14.20 -4.74 -19.01
CA ILE A 883 14.31 -5.86 -18.06
C ILE A 883 14.37 -7.19 -18.78
N LYS A 884 13.69 -7.32 -19.92
CA LYS A 884 13.73 -8.52 -20.76
C LYS A 884 13.86 -8.13 -22.22
N ALA A 885 14.76 -8.79 -22.93
CA ALA A 885 14.85 -8.76 -24.38
C ALA A 885 14.69 -10.18 -24.91
N VAL A 886 13.98 -10.33 -26.03
CA VAL A 886 13.86 -11.59 -26.76
C VAL A 886 13.93 -11.28 -28.25
N ALA A 887 14.96 -11.81 -28.89
CA ALA A 887 15.14 -11.73 -30.33
C ALA A 887 14.19 -12.72 -31.03
N MET A 888 13.60 -12.29 -32.14
CA MET A 888 12.81 -13.13 -33.05
C MET A 888 13.37 -12.99 -34.46
N SER A 889 13.34 -14.06 -35.23
CA SER A 889 13.59 -14.04 -36.67
C SER A 889 12.36 -14.51 -37.43
N ASP A 890 12.07 -13.87 -38.55
CA ASP A 890 11.28 -14.45 -39.64
C ASP A 890 12.23 -14.88 -40.77
N ASP A 891 11.71 -15.45 -41.86
CA ASP A 891 12.52 -15.96 -42.98
C ASP A 891 13.52 -14.94 -43.59
N LYS A 892 13.40 -13.63 -43.28
CA LYS A 892 14.28 -12.59 -43.85
C LYS A 892 14.76 -11.51 -42.87
N LYS A 893 14.17 -11.36 -41.67
CA LYS A 893 14.41 -10.23 -40.77
C LYS A 893 14.52 -10.65 -39.32
N ILE A 894 15.33 -9.89 -38.58
CA ILE A 894 15.46 -10.00 -37.12
C ILE A 894 14.75 -8.82 -36.47
N TYR A 895 14.02 -9.11 -35.40
CA TYR A 895 13.41 -8.13 -34.52
C TYR A 895 13.77 -8.42 -33.08
N VAL A 896 13.62 -7.43 -32.21
CA VAL A 896 13.70 -7.63 -30.76
C VAL A 896 12.44 -7.13 -30.10
N LEU A 897 11.85 -7.99 -29.26
CA LEU A 897 10.83 -7.62 -28.29
C LEU A 897 11.50 -7.29 -26.98
N THR A 898 11.07 -6.20 -26.36
CA THR A 898 11.59 -5.75 -25.07
C THR A 898 10.48 -5.49 -24.10
N GLY A 899 10.61 -6.05 -22.89
CA GLY A 899 9.80 -5.70 -21.74
C GLY A 899 10.52 -4.66 -20.91
N CYS A 900 9.87 -3.52 -20.68
CA CYS A 900 10.48 -2.35 -20.05
C CYS A 900 9.83 -1.97 -18.71
N GLY A 901 10.62 -1.32 -17.85
CA GLY A 901 10.22 -0.87 -16.52
C GLY A 901 9.05 0.12 -16.48
N ASP A 902 8.64 0.70 -17.61
CA ASP A 902 7.48 1.58 -17.72
C ASP A 902 6.22 0.87 -18.22
N ASN A 903 6.15 -0.45 -18.08
CA ASN A 903 4.98 -1.32 -18.37
C ASN A 903 4.65 -1.45 -19.86
N TYR A 904 5.65 -1.34 -20.74
CA TYR A 904 5.48 -1.54 -22.18
C TYR A 904 6.27 -2.72 -22.71
N VAL A 905 5.65 -3.44 -23.64
CA VAL A 905 6.30 -4.38 -24.55
C VAL A 905 6.54 -3.68 -25.87
N ARG A 906 7.81 -3.50 -26.25
CA ARG A 906 8.21 -2.76 -27.46
C ARG A 906 8.84 -3.69 -28.49
N LYS A 907 8.45 -3.53 -29.75
CA LYS A 907 9.04 -4.23 -30.91
C LYS A 907 9.94 -3.28 -31.69
N TYR A 908 11.20 -3.66 -31.88
CA TYR A 908 12.16 -2.93 -32.70
C TYR A 908 12.54 -3.73 -33.96
N SER A 909 12.76 -3.04 -35.07
CA SER A 909 13.34 -3.62 -36.28
C SER A 909 14.85 -3.89 -36.15
N GLU A 910 15.42 -4.60 -37.13
CA GLU A 910 16.87 -4.78 -37.33
C GLU A 910 17.68 -3.46 -37.40
N ASN A 911 17.02 -2.33 -37.68
CA ASN A 911 17.65 -1.01 -37.72
C ASN A 911 17.40 -0.19 -36.44
N GLY A 912 16.87 -0.83 -35.38
CA GLY A 912 16.53 -0.19 -34.12
C GLY A 912 15.35 0.77 -34.20
N ILE A 913 14.50 0.70 -35.23
CA ILE A 913 13.30 1.55 -35.35
C ILE A 913 12.17 0.91 -34.51
N LEU A 914 11.52 1.72 -33.66
CA LEU A 914 10.36 1.27 -32.89
C LEU A 914 9.18 1.04 -33.86
N ILE A 915 8.73 -0.20 -33.96
CA ILE A 915 7.59 -0.61 -34.80
C ILE A 915 6.29 -0.43 -34.03
N SER A 916 6.24 -0.90 -32.79
CA SER A 916 5.06 -0.82 -31.93
C SER A 916 5.42 -0.85 -30.45
N ALA A 917 4.53 -0.31 -29.62
CA ALA A 917 4.62 -0.35 -28.17
C ALA A 917 3.23 -0.73 -27.61
N HIS A 918 3.16 -1.84 -26.91
CA HIS A 918 1.96 -2.37 -26.28
C HIS A 918 2.00 -2.12 -24.78
N TYR A 919 0.97 -1.49 -24.22
CA TYR A 919 0.87 -1.29 -22.78
C TYR A 919 0.47 -2.61 -22.13
N PHE A 920 1.37 -3.17 -21.32
CA PHE A 920 1.09 -4.35 -20.52
C PHE A 920 0.50 -3.90 -19.18
N PHE A 921 -0.75 -4.26 -18.92
CA PHE A 921 -1.56 -3.68 -17.87
C PHE A 921 -0.84 -3.66 -16.51
N ALA A 922 -0.58 -2.45 -16.00
CA ALA A 922 -0.11 -2.14 -14.65
C ALA A 922 0.99 -3.06 -14.10
N SER A 923 1.90 -3.51 -14.97
CA SER A 923 2.89 -4.53 -14.61
C SER A 923 4.15 -4.39 -15.46
N VAL A 924 5.31 -4.65 -14.86
CA VAL A 924 6.60 -4.64 -15.55
C VAL A 924 6.80 -6.00 -16.25
N PRO A 925 6.73 -6.06 -17.59
CA PRO A 925 6.87 -7.31 -18.34
C PRO A 925 8.31 -7.86 -18.23
N GLY A 926 8.51 -8.82 -17.33
CA GLY A 926 9.81 -9.43 -17.05
C GLY A 926 10.00 -10.80 -17.71
N ILE A 927 8.92 -11.43 -18.14
CA ILE A 927 8.93 -12.75 -18.78
C ILE A 927 8.35 -12.59 -20.18
N ILE A 928 9.12 -12.98 -21.19
CA ILE A 928 8.68 -13.05 -22.59
C ILE A 928 9.18 -14.39 -23.13
N LYS A 929 8.27 -15.19 -23.68
CA LYS A 929 8.59 -16.42 -24.44
C LYS A 929 7.98 -16.32 -25.83
N LEU A 930 8.70 -16.80 -26.83
CA LEU A 930 8.20 -16.90 -28.20
C LEU A 930 7.75 -18.33 -28.48
N ALA A 931 6.57 -18.46 -29.07
CA ALA A 931 6.01 -19.74 -29.45
C ALA A 931 4.90 -19.57 -30.48
N ASP A 932 4.74 -20.55 -31.37
CA ASP A 932 3.56 -20.69 -32.22
C ASP A 932 2.46 -21.35 -31.37
N VAL A 933 1.58 -20.52 -30.79
CA VAL A 933 0.55 -20.97 -29.86
C VAL A 933 -0.67 -21.47 -30.62
N ASP A 934 -1.00 -20.86 -31.76
CA ASP A 934 -2.18 -21.18 -32.57
C ASP A 934 -1.92 -22.10 -33.78
N HIS A 935 -0.68 -22.53 -33.97
CA HIS A 935 -0.25 -23.44 -35.04
C HIS A 935 -0.48 -22.85 -36.44
N ASP A 936 -0.33 -21.52 -36.58
CA ASP A 936 -0.40 -20.82 -37.87
C ASP A 936 0.96 -20.70 -38.58
N GLY A 937 2.04 -21.15 -37.93
CA GLY A 937 3.43 -21.07 -38.42
C GLY A 937 4.13 -19.77 -38.04
N LYS A 938 3.51 -18.88 -37.28
CA LYS A 938 4.11 -17.62 -36.79
C LYS A 938 4.29 -17.70 -35.28
N LEU A 939 5.31 -16.98 -34.80
CA LEU A 939 5.57 -16.90 -33.37
C LEU A 939 4.76 -15.76 -32.72
N GLU A 940 3.99 -16.10 -31.69
CA GLU A 940 3.41 -15.17 -30.73
C GLU A 940 4.38 -14.92 -29.57
N ALA A 941 4.18 -13.80 -28.89
CA ALA A 941 4.84 -13.50 -27.63
C ALA A 941 3.92 -13.79 -26.44
N ILE A 942 4.32 -14.74 -25.59
CA ILE A 942 3.71 -14.99 -24.29
C ILE A 942 4.41 -14.08 -23.27
N VAL A 943 3.68 -13.08 -22.75
CA VAL A 943 4.20 -12.02 -21.89
C VAL A 943 3.58 -12.12 -20.50
N ALA A 944 4.41 -12.04 -19.46
CA ALA A 944 3.97 -11.99 -18.08
C ALA A 944 4.74 -10.95 -17.23
N GLY A 945 4.05 -10.38 -16.24
CA GLY A 945 4.62 -9.47 -15.25
C GLY A 945 5.26 -10.23 -14.09
N GLY A 946 6.58 -10.13 -13.95
CA GLY A 946 7.36 -10.93 -12.98
C GLY A 946 8.22 -10.13 -12.02
N ILE A 947 8.13 -8.79 -12.06
CA ILE A 947 8.99 -7.90 -11.28
C ILE A 947 8.16 -7.10 -10.29
N MET A 948 7.38 -6.15 -10.81
CA MET A 948 6.43 -5.33 -10.07
C MET A 948 5.13 -5.35 -10.87
N SER A 949 4.03 -5.79 -10.24
CA SER A 949 2.82 -6.22 -10.93
C SER A 949 1.60 -5.93 -10.08
N ALA A 950 0.60 -5.26 -10.67
CA ALA A 950 -0.71 -5.12 -10.04
C ALA A 950 -1.50 -6.44 -10.08
N ASP A 951 -1.25 -7.28 -11.09
CA ASP A 951 -1.82 -8.61 -11.21
C ASP A 951 -0.91 -9.55 -12.03
N SER A 952 -1.17 -10.86 -11.93
CA SER A 952 -0.37 -11.92 -12.56
C SER A 952 -0.78 -12.24 -13.99
N GLY A 953 -1.66 -11.44 -14.60
CA GLY A 953 -2.25 -11.79 -15.89
C GLY A 953 -1.20 -11.94 -16.99
N ILE A 954 -1.35 -12.99 -17.80
CA ILE A 954 -0.47 -13.36 -18.91
C ILE A 954 -1.17 -12.96 -20.21
N GLU A 955 -0.43 -12.34 -21.14
CA GLU A 955 -0.94 -11.96 -22.46
C GLU A 955 -0.23 -12.72 -23.57
N ILE A 956 -0.99 -13.11 -24.59
CA ILE A 956 -0.45 -13.63 -25.85
C ILE A 956 -0.58 -12.52 -26.89
N LEU A 957 0.54 -12.00 -27.36
CA LEU A 957 0.61 -10.95 -28.37
C LEU A 957 0.93 -11.56 -29.73
N GLY A 958 0.16 -11.18 -30.75
CA GLY A 958 0.48 -11.56 -32.13
C GLY A 958 1.75 -10.86 -32.65
N GLN A 959 2.19 -11.19 -33.87
CA GLN A 959 3.34 -10.53 -34.50
C GLN A 959 3.17 -9.01 -34.70
N ASP A 960 1.93 -8.53 -34.74
CA ASP A 960 1.54 -7.11 -34.77
C ASP A 960 1.66 -6.43 -33.38
N ASN A 961 2.06 -7.18 -32.35
CA ASN A 961 2.14 -6.77 -30.94
C ASN A 961 0.78 -6.42 -30.34
N VAL A 962 -0.32 -6.95 -30.90
CA VAL A 962 -1.68 -6.77 -30.38
C VAL A 962 -2.06 -7.98 -29.53
N CYS A 963 -2.59 -7.73 -28.34
CA CYS A 963 -3.07 -8.77 -27.43
C CYS A 963 -4.24 -9.57 -28.05
N ARG A 964 -4.06 -10.88 -28.16
CA ARG A 964 -5.08 -11.84 -28.63
C ARG A 964 -5.91 -12.40 -27.47
N ILE A 965 -5.27 -12.66 -26.33
CA ILE A 965 -5.92 -13.10 -25.10
C ILE A 965 -5.09 -12.68 -23.87
N ARG A 966 -5.78 -12.36 -22.77
CA ARG A 966 -5.22 -12.24 -21.42
C ARG A 966 -5.86 -13.29 -20.50
N PHE A 967 -5.08 -14.01 -19.71
CA PHE A 967 -5.55 -15.09 -18.82
C PHE A 967 -4.68 -15.19 -17.54
N ALA A 968 -4.99 -16.13 -16.63
CA ALA A 968 -4.23 -16.41 -15.40
C ALA A 968 -4.00 -15.22 -14.43
N SER A 969 -4.92 -14.26 -14.41
CA SER A 969 -4.88 -13.16 -13.43
C SER A 969 -5.46 -13.62 -12.09
N GLU A 970 -4.66 -13.54 -11.03
CA GLU A 970 -5.09 -13.77 -9.64
C GLU A 970 -5.40 -12.44 -8.92
N GLY A 971 -5.52 -11.32 -9.65
CA GLY A 971 -5.93 -10.02 -9.10
C GLY A 971 -4.83 -9.28 -8.33
N TRP A 972 -5.22 -8.40 -7.41
CA TRP A 972 -4.36 -7.42 -6.76
C TRP A 972 -3.05 -8.00 -6.17
N VAL A 973 -1.92 -7.39 -6.54
CA VAL A 973 -0.55 -7.70 -6.11
C VAL A 973 -0.10 -9.14 -6.39
N SER A 974 -0.77 -9.83 -7.32
CA SER A 974 -0.28 -11.11 -7.83
C SER A 974 0.80 -10.88 -8.89
N ARG A 975 1.82 -11.73 -8.95
CA ARG A 975 2.89 -11.68 -9.98
C ARG A 975 3.23 -13.07 -10.47
N THR A 976 3.55 -13.19 -11.75
CA THR A 976 4.01 -14.46 -12.32
C THR A 976 5.45 -14.74 -11.88
N THR A 977 5.68 -15.87 -11.22
CA THR A 977 6.98 -16.29 -10.70
C THR A 977 7.63 -17.38 -11.56
N ALA A 978 6.83 -18.18 -12.26
CA ALA A 978 7.30 -19.23 -13.15
C ALA A 978 6.39 -19.37 -14.39
N LEU A 979 6.96 -19.77 -15.51
CA LEU A 979 6.21 -20.00 -16.76
C LEU A 979 6.86 -21.13 -17.57
N ALA A 980 6.06 -22.09 -18.00
CA ALA A 980 6.48 -23.15 -18.92
C ALA A 980 5.48 -23.25 -20.10
N PHE A 981 6.00 -23.63 -21.27
CA PHE A 981 5.22 -23.78 -22.50
C PHE A 981 5.66 -25.05 -23.21
N ILE A 982 4.70 -25.82 -23.72
CA ILE A 982 4.94 -26.95 -24.62
C ILE A 982 3.99 -26.85 -25.83
N PRO A 983 4.51 -26.88 -27.06
CA PRO A 983 3.71 -27.10 -28.25
C PRO A 983 3.38 -28.59 -28.42
N LYS A 984 2.13 -28.92 -28.74
CA LYS A 984 1.69 -30.26 -29.16
C LYS A 984 1.11 -30.18 -30.57
N LYS A 985 0.97 -31.31 -31.27
CA LYS A 985 0.53 -31.33 -32.68
C LYS A 985 -0.81 -30.63 -32.95
N GLU A 986 -1.75 -30.65 -32.00
CA GLU A 986 -3.11 -30.13 -32.18
C GLU A 986 -3.49 -29.04 -31.16
N TYR A 987 -2.61 -28.76 -30.20
CA TYR A 987 -2.88 -27.83 -29.11
C TYR A 987 -1.58 -27.35 -28.48
N SER A 988 -1.67 -26.33 -27.64
CA SER A 988 -0.53 -25.79 -26.90
C SER A 988 -0.84 -25.77 -25.42
N VAL A 989 0.17 -25.98 -24.57
CA VAL A 989 0.02 -25.98 -23.11
C VAL A 989 0.87 -24.90 -22.50
N ILE A 990 0.26 -24.09 -21.63
CA ILE A 990 0.95 -23.06 -20.83
C ILE A 990 0.70 -23.37 -19.35
N ALA A 991 1.78 -23.55 -18.61
CA ALA A 991 1.76 -23.64 -17.15
C ALA A 991 2.34 -22.36 -16.55
N CYS A 992 1.72 -21.85 -15.49
CA CYS A 992 2.20 -20.67 -14.80
C CYS A 992 2.15 -20.82 -13.29
N GLY A 993 3.17 -20.23 -12.66
CA GLY A 993 3.33 -20.12 -11.22
C GLY A 993 3.12 -18.67 -10.81
N VAL A 994 2.44 -18.46 -9.69
CA VAL A 994 2.19 -17.14 -9.10
C VAL A 994 2.75 -17.11 -7.67
N ASN A 995 2.93 -15.92 -7.11
CA ASN A 995 3.36 -15.73 -5.73
C ASN A 995 2.31 -16.13 -4.69
N HIS A 996 1.01 -15.91 -4.93
CA HIS A 996 -0.06 -16.22 -3.96
C HIS A 996 -1.38 -16.62 -4.63
N ARG A 997 -2.44 -16.79 -3.82
CA ARG A 997 -3.76 -17.34 -4.20
C ARG A 997 -3.64 -18.66 -4.96
N HIS A 998 -4.36 -18.85 -6.07
CA HIS A 998 -4.28 -20.04 -6.91
C HIS A 998 -3.02 -19.97 -7.78
N ASN A 999 -1.92 -20.30 -7.12
CA ASN A 999 -0.56 -20.07 -7.58
C ASN A 999 -0.01 -21.13 -8.53
N LEU A 1000 -0.75 -22.21 -8.79
CA LEU A 1000 -0.43 -23.15 -9.86
C LEU A 1000 -1.59 -23.28 -10.84
N GLN A 1001 -1.34 -22.92 -12.09
CA GLN A 1001 -2.35 -23.03 -13.16
C GLN A 1001 -1.77 -23.63 -14.44
N LEU A 1002 -2.58 -24.43 -15.12
CA LEU A 1002 -2.28 -25.04 -16.42
C LEU A 1002 -3.41 -24.76 -17.39
N PHE A 1003 -3.07 -24.30 -18.59
CA PHE A 1003 -4.02 -23.99 -19.65
C PHE A 1003 -3.69 -24.74 -20.93
N ARG A 1004 -4.72 -25.27 -21.58
CA ARG A 1004 -4.66 -25.85 -22.91
C ARG A 1004 -5.32 -24.92 -23.92
N PHE A 1005 -4.61 -24.59 -24.98
CA PHE A 1005 -5.07 -23.77 -26.09
C PHE A 1005 -5.26 -24.66 -27.31
N ASN A 1006 -6.51 -24.80 -27.75
CA ASN A 1006 -6.83 -25.50 -28.99
C ASN A 1006 -7.10 -24.47 -30.09
N TYR A 1007 -6.57 -24.71 -31.28
CA TYR A 1007 -6.91 -23.90 -32.45
C TYR A 1007 -7.86 -24.67 -33.37
N GLN A 1008 -9.09 -24.21 -33.49
CA GLN A 1008 -10.03 -24.73 -34.51
C GLN A 1008 -9.94 -23.85 -35.75
N LYS A 1009 -9.29 -24.34 -36.82
CA LYS A 1009 -9.42 -23.75 -38.15
C LYS A 1009 -10.86 -23.93 -38.63
N ASN A 1010 -11.68 -22.88 -38.53
CA ASN A 1010 -12.94 -22.78 -39.27
C ASN A 1010 -12.69 -22.01 -40.57
N PRO A 1011 -12.68 -22.66 -41.75
CA PRO A 1011 -12.52 -21.97 -43.02
C PRO A 1011 -13.70 -21.00 -43.22
N GLY A 1012 -13.42 -19.70 -43.38
CA GLY A 1012 -14.41 -18.68 -43.76
C GLY A 1012 -14.94 -17.73 -42.68
N LYS A 1013 -14.46 -17.80 -41.42
CA LYS A 1013 -14.79 -16.80 -40.38
C LYS A 1013 -13.57 -15.97 -39.99
N VAL A 1014 -13.68 -14.64 -40.14
CA VAL A 1014 -12.71 -13.67 -39.62
C VAL A 1014 -12.71 -13.72 -38.08
N SER A 1015 -11.52 -13.97 -37.52
CA SER A 1015 -11.16 -13.93 -36.08
C SER A 1015 -12.10 -14.65 -35.11
N GLN A 1016 -11.86 -15.94 -34.84
CA GLN A 1016 -12.29 -16.52 -33.57
C GLN A 1016 -11.29 -16.13 -32.48
N LYS A 1017 -11.78 -15.67 -31.32
CA LYS A 1017 -10.96 -15.42 -30.13
C LYS A 1017 -10.28 -16.73 -29.72
N MET A 1018 -8.95 -16.71 -29.58
CA MET A 1018 -8.20 -17.76 -28.90
C MET A 1018 -8.84 -18.03 -27.52
N LYS A 1019 -9.08 -19.30 -27.18
CA LYS A 1019 -9.65 -19.70 -25.89
C LYS A 1019 -8.72 -20.71 -25.22
N GLY A 1020 -8.32 -20.41 -23.98
CA GLY A 1020 -7.62 -21.34 -23.11
C GLY A 1020 -8.60 -22.10 -22.23
N LEU A 1021 -8.55 -23.42 -22.24
CA LEU A 1021 -9.22 -24.29 -21.26
C LEU A 1021 -8.29 -24.45 -20.06
N ARG A 1022 -8.74 -24.03 -18.87
CA ARG A 1022 -7.99 -24.22 -17.61
C ARG A 1022 -8.12 -25.67 -17.15
N LEU A 1023 -6.99 -26.37 -17.03
CA LEU A 1023 -6.90 -27.77 -16.62
C LEU A 1023 -6.51 -27.91 -15.14
N ILE A 1024 -5.59 -27.06 -14.67
CA ILE A 1024 -5.13 -27.04 -13.26
C ILE A 1024 -5.43 -25.68 -12.66
N TYR A 1025 -5.92 -25.70 -11.41
CA TYR A 1025 -6.17 -24.54 -10.58
C TYR A 1025 -6.00 -24.95 -9.12
N LYS A 1026 -4.82 -24.70 -8.53
CA LYS A 1026 -4.42 -25.21 -7.21
C LYS A 1026 -3.75 -24.14 -6.36
N GLU A 1027 -3.85 -24.30 -5.04
CA GLU A 1027 -3.18 -23.49 -4.02
C GLU A 1027 -2.04 -24.28 -3.37
N MET A 1028 -0.84 -24.08 -3.89
CA MET A 1028 0.40 -24.67 -3.40
C MET A 1028 0.97 -23.87 -2.23
N ALA A 1029 1.77 -24.52 -1.40
CA ALA A 1029 2.49 -23.87 -0.30
C ALA A 1029 3.40 -22.73 -0.81
N GLY A 1030 3.31 -21.54 -0.21
CA GLY A 1030 4.12 -20.37 -0.62
C GLY A 1030 3.93 -19.89 -2.06
N ALA A 1031 5.00 -19.44 -2.69
CA ALA A 1031 5.08 -19.13 -4.11
C ALA A 1031 5.52 -20.36 -4.93
N VAL A 1032 4.97 -20.53 -6.14
CA VAL A 1032 5.48 -21.52 -7.10
C VAL A 1032 6.71 -20.92 -7.79
N THR A 1033 7.90 -21.34 -7.37
CA THR A 1033 9.17 -20.74 -7.80
C THR A 1033 9.73 -21.34 -9.08
N GLY A 1034 9.28 -22.54 -9.45
CA GLY A 1034 9.72 -23.22 -10.66
C GLY A 1034 8.66 -24.14 -11.23
N ILE A 1035 8.61 -24.21 -12.56
CA ILE A 1035 7.75 -25.11 -13.30
C ILE A 1035 8.53 -25.68 -14.48
N GLU A 1036 8.44 -26.99 -14.66
CA GLU A 1036 8.91 -27.72 -15.84
C GLU A 1036 7.85 -28.74 -16.27
N MET A 1037 7.91 -29.18 -17.53
CA MET A 1037 6.95 -30.14 -18.05
C MET A 1037 7.65 -31.19 -18.93
N ASP A 1038 7.25 -32.44 -18.81
CA ASP A 1038 7.59 -33.53 -19.74
C ASP A 1038 6.48 -33.64 -20.79
N SER A 1039 6.81 -33.28 -22.03
CA SER A 1039 5.84 -33.31 -23.14
C SER A 1039 5.42 -34.71 -23.52
N GLN A 1040 6.29 -35.72 -23.40
CA GLN A 1040 5.98 -37.09 -23.82
C GLN A 1040 5.08 -37.77 -22.80
N LYS A 1041 5.37 -37.58 -21.51
CA LYS A 1041 4.63 -38.21 -20.40
C LYS A 1041 3.40 -37.40 -19.95
N GLU A 1042 3.26 -36.15 -20.42
CA GLU A 1042 2.19 -35.23 -20.01
C GLU A 1042 2.17 -34.97 -18.50
N ILE A 1043 3.38 -34.75 -17.95
CA ILE A 1043 3.61 -34.49 -16.53
C ILE A 1043 4.10 -33.06 -16.34
N LEU A 1044 3.57 -32.39 -15.34
CA LEU A 1044 3.95 -31.08 -14.85
C LEU A 1044 4.70 -31.23 -13.52
N PHE A 1045 5.94 -30.77 -13.47
CA PHE A 1045 6.75 -30.72 -12.25
C PHE A 1045 6.81 -29.30 -11.70
N VAL A 1046 6.65 -29.18 -10.39
CA VAL A 1046 6.63 -27.87 -9.71
C VAL A 1046 7.47 -27.90 -8.45
N CYS A 1047 8.07 -26.76 -8.11
CA CYS A 1047 8.67 -26.55 -6.80
C CYS A 1047 8.19 -25.23 -6.18
N THR A 1048 8.25 -25.17 -4.85
CA THR A 1048 7.70 -24.05 -4.07
C THR A 1048 8.73 -23.43 -3.14
N SER A 1049 8.55 -22.15 -2.80
CA SER A 1049 9.39 -21.46 -1.82
C SER A 1049 9.32 -22.08 -0.42
N GLN A 1050 8.36 -22.98 -0.17
CA GLN A 1050 8.18 -23.66 1.11
C GLN A 1050 8.82 -25.05 1.07
N GLY A 1051 9.62 -25.36 0.04
CA GLY A 1051 10.43 -26.58 -0.03
C GLY A 1051 9.63 -27.83 -0.38
N PHE A 1052 8.50 -27.68 -1.05
CA PHE A 1052 7.74 -28.81 -1.62
C PHE A 1052 7.98 -28.94 -3.11
N ILE A 1053 7.95 -30.19 -3.58
CA ILE A 1053 8.17 -30.60 -4.96
C ILE A 1053 7.02 -31.53 -5.33
N GLY A 1054 6.29 -31.19 -6.39
CA GLY A 1054 5.12 -31.96 -6.82
C GLY A 1054 5.19 -32.34 -8.29
N ALA A 1055 4.55 -33.46 -8.62
CA ALA A 1055 4.22 -33.83 -9.99
C ALA A 1055 2.71 -33.96 -10.17
N PHE A 1056 2.21 -33.45 -11.29
CA PHE A 1056 0.81 -33.50 -11.67
C PHE A 1056 0.69 -33.98 -13.12
N ASP A 1057 -0.33 -34.76 -13.42
CA ASP A 1057 -0.69 -35.02 -14.81
C ASP A 1057 -1.39 -33.79 -15.44
N PHE A 1058 -1.54 -33.79 -16.77
CA PHE A 1058 -2.26 -32.71 -17.46
C PHE A 1058 -3.78 -32.70 -17.18
N HIS A 1059 -4.30 -33.63 -16.40
CA HIS A 1059 -5.68 -33.63 -15.89
C HIS A 1059 -5.79 -32.97 -14.51
N GLY A 1060 -4.67 -32.62 -13.88
CA GLY A 1060 -4.61 -32.00 -12.56
C GLY A 1060 -4.65 -32.95 -11.39
N ASN A 1061 -4.48 -34.25 -11.63
CA ASN A 1061 -4.28 -35.24 -10.59
C ASN A 1061 -2.84 -35.13 -10.06
N GLU A 1062 -2.71 -35.12 -8.73
CA GLU A 1062 -1.41 -35.18 -8.08
C GLU A 1062 -0.85 -36.60 -8.19
N LEU A 1063 0.32 -36.74 -8.79
CA LEU A 1063 1.01 -38.03 -8.92
C LEU A 1063 1.83 -38.33 -7.67
N TRP A 1064 2.54 -37.31 -7.18
CA TRP A 1064 3.30 -37.38 -5.93
C TRP A 1064 3.64 -35.97 -5.42
N MET A 1065 3.90 -35.89 -4.12
CA MET A 1065 4.40 -34.71 -3.42
C MET A 1065 5.56 -35.10 -2.51
N LYS A 1066 6.66 -34.34 -2.57
CA LYS A 1066 7.88 -34.53 -1.79
C LYS A 1066 8.29 -33.23 -1.11
N MET A 1067 9.12 -33.34 -0.08
CA MET A 1067 9.60 -32.22 0.70
C MET A 1067 11.13 -32.24 0.76
N ILE A 1068 11.75 -31.07 0.72
CA ILE A 1068 13.18 -30.84 0.92
C ILE A 1068 13.43 -29.91 2.11
N LYS A 1069 14.70 -29.80 2.53
CA LYS A 1069 15.06 -29.14 3.79
C LYS A 1069 14.97 -27.62 3.80
N SER A 1070 14.90 -27.00 2.63
CA SER A 1070 14.95 -25.54 2.47
C SER A 1070 14.05 -25.10 1.32
N ALA A 1071 13.85 -23.80 1.20
CA ALA A 1071 13.03 -23.16 0.17
C ALA A 1071 13.56 -23.48 -1.23
N ALA A 1072 12.75 -24.13 -2.08
CA ALA A 1072 13.12 -24.43 -3.45
C ALA A 1072 13.11 -23.15 -4.30
N THR A 1073 14.14 -22.96 -5.12
CA THR A 1073 14.32 -21.76 -5.93
C THR A 1073 14.13 -22.00 -7.42
N GLN A 1074 14.53 -23.16 -7.94
CA GLN A 1074 14.42 -23.52 -9.36
C GLN A 1074 14.18 -25.02 -9.51
N ILE A 1075 13.62 -25.39 -10.66
CA ILE A 1075 13.45 -26.78 -11.11
C ILE A 1075 13.85 -26.87 -12.58
N LYS A 1076 14.56 -27.94 -12.94
CA LYS A 1076 14.95 -28.26 -14.31
C LYS A 1076 14.75 -29.74 -14.60
N LEU A 1077 14.20 -30.06 -15.77
CA LEU A 1077 14.17 -31.41 -16.31
C LEU A 1077 15.38 -31.57 -17.25
N PHE A 1078 16.26 -32.53 -16.96
CA PHE A 1078 17.46 -32.80 -17.75
C PHE A 1078 17.77 -34.29 -17.76
N HIS A 1079 17.87 -34.91 -18.94
CA HIS A 1079 18.07 -36.36 -19.13
C HIS A 1079 17.15 -37.23 -18.25
N GLU A 1080 15.85 -36.96 -18.24
CA GLU A 1080 14.85 -37.66 -17.40
C GLU A 1080 15.08 -37.54 -15.88
N LYS A 1081 15.88 -36.57 -15.44
CA LYS A 1081 16.07 -36.24 -14.02
C LYS A 1081 15.51 -34.87 -13.70
N ILE A 1082 14.98 -34.74 -12.50
CA ILE A 1082 14.47 -33.49 -11.94
C ILE A 1082 15.56 -32.92 -11.03
N ILE A 1083 16.07 -31.75 -11.40
CA ILE A 1083 17.14 -31.05 -10.68
C ILE A 1083 16.56 -29.82 -9.99
N ILE A 1084 16.77 -29.72 -8.68
CA ILE A 1084 16.14 -28.70 -7.84
C ILE A 1084 17.21 -28.00 -7.01
N THR A 1085 17.18 -26.67 -6.98
CA THR A 1085 18.05 -25.87 -6.11
C THR A 1085 17.26 -25.30 -4.95
N ASP A 1086 17.91 -25.14 -3.80
CA ASP A 1086 17.34 -24.46 -2.64
C ASP A 1086 18.14 -23.23 -2.18
N ASN A 1087 17.56 -22.45 -1.27
CA ASN A 1087 18.17 -21.24 -0.70
C ASN A 1087 19.38 -21.51 0.20
N SER A 1088 19.57 -22.74 0.69
CA SER A 1088 20.78 -23.10 1.44
C SER A 1088 21.98 -23.40 0.55
N GLY A 1089 21.76 -23.50 -0.78
CA GLY A 1089 22.80 -23.90 -1.73
C GLY A 1089 22.87 -25.39 -1.95
N THR A 1090 21.83 -26.15 -1.59
CA THR A 1090 21.75 -27.58 -1.91
C THR A 1090 21.09 -27.77 -3.27
N ILE A 1091 21.62 -28.69 -4.07
CA ILE A 1091 21.04 -29.20 -5.31
C ILE A 1091 20.55 -30.62 -5.06
N TYR A 1092 19.29 -30.91 -5.32
CA TYR A 1092 18.69 -32.24 -5.21
C TYR A 1092 18.41 -32.81 -6.58
N ILE A 1093 18.61 -34.12 -6.73
CA ILE A 1093 18.31 -34.87 -7.95
C ILE A 1093 17.27 -35.93 -7.61
N PHE A 1094 16.18 -35.91 -8.36
CA PHE A 1094 15.10 -36.90 -8.28
C PHE A 1094 14.89 -37.55 -9.65
N ASP A 1095 14.40 -38.78 -9.66
CA ASP A 1095 13.81 -39.37 -10.86
C ASP A 1095 12.43 -38.74 -11.16
N ILE A 1096 11.85 -39.05 -12.33
CA ILE A 1096 10.51 -38.58 -12.72
C ILE A 1096 9.37 -39.08 -11.82
N ASN A 1097 9.60 -40.14 -11.04
CA ASN A 1097 8.62 -40.74 -10.11
C ASN A 1097 8.74 -40.16 -8.69
N GLY A 1098 9.64 -39.19 -8.48
CA GLY A 1098 9.84 -38.52 -7.20
C GLY A 1098 10.73 -39.29 -6.22
N SER A 1099 11.47 -40.29 -6.67
CA SER A 1099 12.48 -40.98 -5.87
C SER A 1099 13.73 -40.11 -5.74
N TYR A 1100 14.17 -39.85 -4.51
CA TYR A 1100 15.41 -39.12 -4.26
C TYR A 1100 16.62 -39.96 -4.64
N GLU A 1101 17.52 -39.41 -5.45
CA GLU A 1101 18.74 -40.10 -5.88
C GLU A 1101 19.96 -39.59 -5.13
N THR A 1102 20.20 -38.28 -5.15
CA THR A 1102 21.38 -37.66 -4.52
C THR A 1102 21.20 -36.15 -4.30
N SER A 1103 22.12 -35.55 -3.56
CA SER A 1103 22.23 -34.09 -3.43
C SER A 1103 23.67 -33.61 -3.28
N TYR A 1104 23.88 -32.35 -3.63
CA TYR A 1104 25.18 -31.67 -3.58
C TYR A 1104 25.02 -30.32 -2.87
N PHE A 1105 25.89 -30.03 -1.90
CA PHE A 1105 25.86 -28.78 -1.15
C PHE A 1105 26.91 -27.78 -1.67
N PHE A 1106 26.52 -26.51 -1.70
CA PHE A 1106 27.36 -25.37 -2.06
C PHE A 1106 27.26 -24.29 -0.99
N GLU A 1107 28.40 -23.69 -0.63
CA GLU A 1107 28.44 -22.59 0.34
C GLU A 1107 27.62 -21.35 -0.06
N ARG A 1108 27.21 -21.25 -1.34
CA ARG A 1108 26.40 -20.15 -1.85
C ARG A 1108 25.26 -20.69 -2.71
N CYS A 1109 24.07 -20.12 -2.51
CA CYS A 1109 22.89 -20.42 -3.31
C CYS A 1109 23.15 -20.17 -4.82
N PRO A 1110 22.83 -21.14 -5.69
CA PRO A 1110 22.78 -20.93 -7.12
C PRO A 1110 21.81 -19.80 -7.50
N LEU A 1111 22.26 -18.89 -8.37
CA LEU A 1111 21.43 -17.85 -8.98
C LEU A 1111 20.61 -18.42 -10.14
N LYS A 1112 21.18 -19.33 -10.94
CA LYS A 1112 20.54 -19.87 -12.13
C LYS A 1112 21.10 -21.23 -12.56
N LEU A 1113 20.21 -22.13 -12.94
CA LEU A 1113 20.47 -23.37 -13.67
C LEU A 1113 20.15 -23.19 -15.15
N LEU A 1114 21.11 -23.54 -16.01
CA LEU A 1114 20.93 -23.57 -17.46
C LEU A 1114 21.23 -24.96 -18.00
N CYS A 1115 20.28 -25.54 -18.74
CA CYS A 1115 20.48 -26.78 -19.48
C CYS A 1115 20.97 -26.42 -20.89
N GLY A 1116 22.21 -26.78 -21.23
CA GLY A 1116 22.67 -26.88 -22.60
C GLY A 1116 22.27 -28.22 -23.23
N LEU A 1117 22.77 -28.51 -24.44
CA LEU A 1117 22.47 -29.77 -25.13
C LEU A 1117 22.90 -31.00 -24.31
N ASN A 1118 24.15 -31.00 -23.81
CA ASN A 1118 24.73 -32.13 -23.06
C ASN A 1118 25.30 -31.71 -21.70
N LYS A 1119 25.19 -30.44 -21.31
CA LYS A 1119 25.85 -29.85 -20.13
C LYS A 1119 24.84 -29.12 -19.27
N LEU A 1120 25.03 -29.16 -17.95
CA LEU A 1120 24.31 -28.31 -17.02
C LEU A 1120 25.25 -27.23 -16.47
N TYR A 1121 24.88 -25.96 -16.62
CA TYR A 1121 25.63 -24.83 -16.07
C TYR A 1121 24.96 -24.31 -14.79
N LEU A 1122 25.77 -24.17 -13.75
CA LEU A 1122 25.40 -23.62 -12.46
C LEU A 1122 26.03 -22.23 -12.30
N ILE A 1123 25.21 -21.20 -12.21
CA ILE A 1123 25.65 -19.81 -12.02
C ILE A 1123 25.43 -19.44 -10.56
N TYR A 1124 26.46 -18.97 -9.86
CA TYR A 1124 26.36 -18.49 -8.49
C TYR A 1124 27.27 -17.28 -8.24
N GLY A 1125 26.68 -16.15 -7.85
CA GLY A 1125 27.40 -14.89 -7.69
C GLY A 1125 28.14 -14.46 -8.97
N SER A 1126 29.47 -14.48 -8.92
CA SER A 1126 30.37 -14.16 -10.03
C SER A 1126 30.98 -15.39 -10.72
N ASN A 1127 30.49 -16.59 -10.44
CA ASN A 1127 31.11 -17.85 -10.88
C ASN A 1127 30.15 -18.71 -11.71
N ILE A 1128 30.74 -19.53 -12.58
CA ILE A 1128 30.07 -20.54 -13.40
C ILE A 1128 30.76 -21.89 -13.17
N ARG A 1129 29.97 -22.91 -12.83
CA ARG A 1129 30.38 -24.31 -12.78
C ARG A 1129 29.61 -25.13 -13.82
N GLU A 1130 30.26 -26.17 -14.31
CA GLU A 1130 29.70 -27.14 -15.25
C GLU A 1130 29.54 -28.49 -14.55
N ILE A 1131 28.42 -29.18 -14.80
CA ILE A 1131 28.24 -30.59 -14.45
C ILE A 1131 28.44 -31.42 -15.71
N THR A 1132 29.43 -32.31 -15.68
CA THR A 1132 29.81 -33.16 -16.82
C THR A 1132 29.25 -34.58 -16.74
N GLU A 1133 28.87 -35.06 -15.55
CA GLU A 1133 28.24 -36.37 -15.33
C GLU A 1133 27.11 -36.21 -14.28
N ILE A 1134 25.88 -36.61 -14.64
CA ILE A 1134 24.69 -36.64 -13.76
C ILE A 1134 24.19 -38.07 -13.68
#